data_AF-A0A7G4RD30-F1
#
_entry.id   AF-A0A7G4RD30-F1
#
_cell.length_a   1.000
_cell.length_b   1.000
_cell.length_c   1.000
_cell.angle_alpha   90.00
_cell.angle_beta   90.00
_cell.angle_gamma   90.00
#
_symmetry.space_group_name_H-M   'P 1'
#
loop_
_entity.id
_entity.type
_entity.pdbx_description
1 polymer ?
#
loop_
_entity_poly.entity_id
_entity_poly.type
_entity_poly.pdbx_seq_one_letter_code
_entity_poly.pdbx_strand_id
1 'polypeptide(L)'
;MQIKMSESIQFVVTGESAGIVEVKIDTSSSEITATFIYKPNPGTPVPKEMLLGYRDASGKGHMLPMTQEKEGEWSAKRSIAANESSDFFMHPDVQPGKLAQKPNIIHKIALSDGKIIRSVYENRELAEENKGTIQKRVLSATGILSEPIEEPYTLKSGDQLVEVYFPAGYKVSASRSREYNIQVMLDGDMHLREDAFGNRMGTKHILDNLIAERKIEPVIAVFVSPSPPTMGKGQWASMPRLKEYGCDLHTDAMLTKIPSALKRADIQVTSDPQKIGICGQSMGGLQALYTAKMHPDIYGQVIAQSPAVWWGPSLLRLKGKEVEEPVRYEEDRTWRAPLAKKDEQQYLLHMLKTGYDELSKQKIPQGSVNIHLQAGTLETGDCGLGDEPLTQATMALAQELQVPCTLHDGGHAVEPWATGLAVLLPQVHPKLTALKESWLAKTESGAIDLTKAERFAEGGTHVLYRFPDAPYVIKVMKQNPNPKELEELEKKYAVLYDCFDRDNKQRCIREQHTIQHVLLPGKEPQKAALSIVPYEKCFKSKVKFDFKIEPAELDPYLMEHNKVLCDKANKILIHKDHSDSSFDFNDYSRIDERIGKIVQRLDSDPKLKELMIEFLNHYRDFYQKTNIIMDAMGFENILFFQDEKGEWQFKIGSVIKHDTGKYTNELFQALHSEKEVDLNSFVNFTHAYFSPANIRAVNLCAMKLGLEPVINDVIIDPKDLFKISQRLSIPERMLAYARHGDFEQVGTMLESNKGLLSFNLQDFWAYSLIADEYTKHGQSPKALKAYLDAVSKFPVILPENKEDAKRIHDAKTAIVDRKNIHDKKIMLHQELTMSLPSSVLTKTMTHNYKKQLQETKSESPSIISISYN
;
A
#
# COMPACT_ATOMS: atom_id res chain seq x y z
N MET A 1 -8.37 39.96 -18.74
CA MET A 1 -7.66 41.10 -18.14
C MET A 1 -7.39 40.75 -16.68
N GLN A 2 -6.22 40.19 -16.36
CA GLN A 2 -5.87 39.88 -14.96
C GLN A 2 -5.58 41.19 -14.24
N ILE A 3 -6.27 41.43 -13.13
CA ILE A 3 -6.05 42.59 -12.26
C ILE A 3 -4.65 42.42 -11.63
N LYS A 4 -3.73 43.32 -11.94
CA LYS A 4 -2.41 43.42 -11.30
C LYS A 4 -2.63 43.78 -9.82
N MET A 5 -2.18 42.92 -8.90
CA MET A 5 -2.31 43.13 -7.45
C MET A 5 -0.95 43.48 -6.85
N SER A 6 -0.93 44.45 -5.93
CA SER A 6 0.21 44.67 -5.02
C SER A 6 0.09 43.72 -3.83
N GLU A 7 1.13 42.96 -3.54
CA GLU A 7 1.17 42.02 -2.42
C GLU A 7 2.16 42.50 -1.35
N SER A 8 1.87 42.28 -0.06
CA SER A 8 2.82 42.60 1.01
C SER A 8 2.90 41.49 2.07
N ILE A 9 4.03 41.42 2.76
CA ILE A 9 4.29 40.55 3.90
C ILE A 9 4.89 41.37 5.04
N GLN A 10 4.51 41.03 6.28
CA GLN A 10 5.01 41.68 7.48
C GLN A 10 5.73 40.68 8.38
N PHE A 11 6.83 41.13 8.98
CA PHE A 11 7.63 40.41 9.96
C PHE A 11 7.68 41.22 11.25
N VAL A 12 7.59 40.54 12.38
CA VAL A 12 7.70 41.17 13.70
C VAL A 12 9.14 41.04 14.18
N VAL A 13 9.77 42.17 14.47
CA VAL A 13 11.12 42.21 15.05
C VAL A 13 10.99 42.37 16.56
N THR A 14 11.81 41.61 17.31
CA THR A 14 11.89 41.66 18.77
C THR A 14 13.29 42.11 19.22
N GLY A 15 13.46 42.48 20.50
CA GLY A 15 14.75 42.91 21.04
C GLY A 15 15.05 44.41 20.86
N GLU A 16 16.34 44.77 20.74
CA GLU A 16 16.80 46.17 20.70
C GLU A 16 16.32 46.96 19.47
N SER A 17 15.87 46.27 18.41
CA SER A 17 15.23 46.88 17.24
C SER A 17 13.79 46.40 17.08
N ALA A 18 13.08 46.24 18.19
CA ALA A 18 11.68 45.85 18.16
C ALA A 18 10.84 46.78 17.26
N GLY A 19 10.08 46.19 16.36
CA GLY A 19 9.38 46.90 15.29
C GLY A 19 8.69 45.95 14.31
N ILE A 20 8.26 46.49 13.19
CA ILE A 20 7.64 45.74 12.08
C ILE A 20 8.46 45.99 10.82
N VAL A 21 8.80 44.91 10.12
CA VAL A 21 9.31 44.98 8.75
C VAL A 21 8.19 44.63 7.79
N GLU A 22 7.94 45.45 6.78
CA GLU A 22 7.00 45.16 5.69
C GLU A 22 7.76 45.08 4.36
N VAL A 23 7.50 44.03 3.57
CA VAL A 23 8.01 43.94 2.19
C VAL A 23 6.84 43.95 1.23
N LYS A 24 6.83 44.91 0.30
CA LYS A 24 5.80 45.10 -0.73
C LYS A 24 6.34 44.73 -2.09
N ILE A 25 5.62 43.88 -2.82
CA ILE A 25 5.94 43.47 -4.18
C ILE A 25 5.00 44.17 -5.15
N ASP A 26 5.61 44.83 -6.14
CA ASP A 26 4.92 45.51 -7.23
C ASP A 26 5.23 44.81 -8.56
N THR A 27 4.19 44.27 -9.18
CA THR A 27 4.24 43.61 -10.50
C THR A 27 3.56 44.45 -11.59
N SER A 28 3.36 45.75 -11.34
CA SER A 28 2.65 46.63 -12.28
C SER A 28 3.50 47.04 -13.49
N SER A 29 4.82 47.01 -13.38
CA SER A 29 5.80 47.20 -14.45
C SER A 29 6.24 45.89 -15.12
N SER A 30 7.02 45.97 -16.20
CA SER A 30 7.69 44.81 -16.83
C SER A 30 8.78 44.20 -15.94
N GLU A 31 9.26 44.98 -14.96
CA GLU A 31 10.24 44.58 -13.96
C GLU A 31 9.55 44.50 -12.59
N ILE A 32 9.74 43.41 -11.86
CA ILE A 32 9.14 43.21 -10.53
C ILE A 32 10.01 43.93 -9.51
N THR A 33 9.38 44.73 -8.64
CA THR A 33 10.11 45.52 -7.64
C THR A 33 9.66 45.19 -6.22
N ALA A 34 10.63 45.04 -5.31
CA ALA A 34 10.42 44.86 -3.88
C ALA A 34 10.75 46.14 -3.11
N THR A 35 9.83 46.60 -2.27
CA THR A 35 10.03 47.72 -1.34
C THR A 35 10.07 47.19 0.09
N PHE A 36 11.21 47.34 0.75
CA PHE A 36 11.47 46.92 2.12
C PHE A 36 11.27 48.11 3.04
N ILE A 37 10.44 47.97 4.06
CA ILE A 37 10.03 49.04 4.97
C ILE A 37 10.28 48.54 6.40
N TYR A 38 10.87 49.36 7.25
CA TYR A 38 11.01 49.10 8.67
C TYR A 38 10.37 50.22 9.49
N LYS A 39 9.53 49.82 10.44
CA LYS A 39 8.85 50.71 11.37
C LYS A 39 9.17 50.32 12.82
N PRO A 40 9.94 51.14 13.57
CA PRO A 40 10.24 50.85 14.97
C PRO A 40 8.99 50.95 15.86
N ASN A 41 8.92 50.13 16.91
CA ASN A 41 7.86 50.22 17.93
C ASN A 41 7.98 51.51 18.75
N PRO A 42 6.88 52.01 19.36
CA PRO A 42 6.96 53.13 20.30
C PRO A 42 7.92 52.81 21.46
N GLY A 43 8.98 53.63 21.59
CA GLY A 43 10.02 53.45 22.62
C GLY A 43 11.31 52.77 22.14
N THR A 44 11.32 52.18 20.94
CA THR A 44 12.55 51.71 20.30
C THR A 44 13.36 52.90 19.77
N PRO A 45 14.67 53.02 20.04
CA PRO A 45 15.50 54.08 19.47
C PRO A 45 15.44 54.08 17.94
N VAL A 46 15.15 55.25 17.35
CA VAL A 46 15.13 55.41 15.89
C VAL A 46 16.59 55.49 15.40
N PRO A 47 17.02 54.62 14.46
CA PRO A 47 18.36 54.68 13.90
C PRO A 47 18.63 56.02 13.22
N LYS A 48 19.88 56.48 13.21
CA LYS A 48 20.35 57.68 12.47
C LYS A 48 20.62 57.38 11.00
N GLU A 49 21.07 56.17 10.71
CA GLU A 49 21.34 55.66 9.38
C GLU A 49 20.87 54.20 9.29
N MET A 50 20.50 53.73 8.10
CA MET A 50 20.03 52.36 7.93
C MET A 50 20.44 51.77 6.57
N LEU A 51 20.87 50.51 6.58
CA LEU A 51 21.25 49.76 5.38
C LEU A 51 20.39 48.51 5.22
N LEU A 52 19.94 48.26 3.99
CA LEU A 52 19.38 46.99 3.54
C LEU A 52 20.48 46.18 2.86
N GLY A 53 20.84 45.04 3.43
CA GLY A 53 21.62 44.02 2.76
C GLY A 53 20.76 42.88 2.26
N TYR A 54 21.12 42.28 1.14
CA TYR A 54 20.42 41.12 0.59
C TYR A 54 21.34 40.28 -0.29
N ARG A 55 20.95 39.03 -0.55
CA ARG A 55 21.54 38.20 -1.61
C ARG A 55 20.56 38.06 -2.77
N ASP A 56 21.00 38.32 -3.99
CA ASP A 56 20.13 38.16 -5.16
C ASP A 56 19.94 36.67 -5.54
N ALA A 57 19.15 36.40 -6.57
CA ALA A 57 18.90 35.03 -7.08
C ALA A 57 20.18 34.26 -7.48
N SER A 58 21.31 34.94 -7.69
CA SER A 58 22.61 34.34 -7.98
C SER A 58 23.47 34.11 -6.73
N GLY A 59 22.96 34.45 -5.54
CA GLY A 59 23.68 34.37 -4.27
C GLY A 59 24.62 35.56 -4.01
N LYS A 60 24.73 36.51 -4.96
CA LYS A 60 25.60 37.68 -4.85
C LYS A 60 25.04 38.64 -3.79
N GLY A 61 25.89 39.04 -2.86
CA GLY A 61 25.55 39.99 -1.81
C GLY A 61 25.51 41.43 -2.33
N HIS A 62 24.54 42.20 -1.86
CA HIS A 62 24.34 43.61 -2.16
C HIS A 62 24.02 44.40 -0.90
N MET A 63 24.36 45.68 -0.90
CA MET A 63 24.06 46.62 0.19
C MET A 63 23.47 47.90 -0.40
N LEU A 64 22.33 48.32 0.12
CA LEU A 64 21.60 49.53 -0.30
C LEU A 64 21.37 50.43 0.92
N PRO A 65 21.62 51.75 0.82
CA PRO A 65 21.12 52.70 1.82
C PRO A 65 19.60 52.70 1.84
N MET A 66 19.02 52.76 3.03
CA MET A 66 17.60 53.01 3.22
C MET A 66 17.36 54.50 3.40
N THR A 67 16.20 54.98 2.98
CA THR A 67 15.75 56.37 3.12
C THR A 67 14.83 56.47 4.32
N GLN A 68 15.03 57.49 5.17
CA GLN A 68 14.11 57.77 6.26
C GLN A 68 12.85 58.44 5.73
N GLU A 69 11.70 57.85 6.01
CA GLU A 69 10.36 58.35 5.68
C GLU A 69 9.75 59.09 6.89
N LYS A 70 8.45 59.42 6.80
CA LYS A 70 7.73 60.08 7.90
C LYS A 70 7.69 59.19 9.16
N GLU A 71 7.69 59.81 10.34
CA GLU A 71 7.53 59.13 11.64
C GLU A 71 8.64 58.13 12.02
N GLY A 72 9.84 58.24 11.43
CA GLY A 72 10.99 57.38 11.76
C GLY A 72 10.98 56.01 11.09
N GLU A 73 10.10 55.81 10.11
CA GLU A 73 10.08 54.66 9.20
C GLU A 73 11.26 54.74 8.21
N TRP A 74 11.78 53.59 7.78
CA TRP A 74 12.88 53.49 6.82
C TRP A 74 12.49 52.62 5.63
N SER A 75 12.82 53.04 4.41
CA SER A 75 12.46 52.31 3.19
C SER A 75 13.64 52.11 2.22
N ALA A 76 13.69 50.98 1.51
CA ALA A 76 14.57 50.75 0.37
C ALA A 76 13.85 49.94 -0.71
N LYS A 77 14.16 50.21 -1.97
CA LYS A 77 13.51 49.56 -3.13
C LYS A 77 14.56 48.93 -4.03
N ARG A 78 14.29 47.72 -4.51
CA ARG A 78 15.15 47.01 -5.48
C ARG A 78 14.33 46.18 -6.48
N SER A 79 14.93 45.89 -7.62
CA SER A 79 14.43 44.86 -8.53
C SER A 79 14.63 43.46 -7.92
N ILE A 80 13.69 42.57 -8.20
CA ILE A 80 13.68 41.19 -7.71
C ILE A 80 13.18 40.27 -8.83
N ALA A 81 13.77 39.09 -9.01
CA ALA A 81 13.31 38.15 -10.04
C ALA A 81 11.97 37.50 -9.65
N ALA A 82 11.18 37.11 -10.65
CA ALA A 82 9.83 36.55 -10.44
C ALA A 82 9.81 35.30 -9.53
N ASN A 83 10.91 34.55 -9.51
CA ASN A 83 11.08 33.31 -8.74
C ASN A 83 12.24 33.40 -7.74
N GLU A 84 12.60 34.62 -7.29
CA GLU A 84 13.72 34.82 -6.38
C GLU A 84 13.39 34.39 -4.95
N SER A 85 14.30 33.65 -4.31
CA SER A 85 14.33 33.42 -2.87
C SER A 85 15.59 34.08 -2.32
N SER A 86 15.42 35.10 -1.49
CA SER A 86 16.52 35.98 -1.03
C SER A 86 16.42 36.25 0.45
N ASP A 87 17.52 36.03 1.15
CA ASP A 87 17.73 36.59 2.49
C ASP A 87 17.92 38.09 2.38
N PHE A 88 17.36 38.81 3.33
CA PHE A 88 17.64 40.22 3.51
C PHE A 88 17.83 40.54 4.98
N PHE A 89 18.61 41.57 5.24
CA PHE A 89 18.93 42.00 6.57
C PHE A 89 18.97 43.52 6.62
N MET A 90 18.63 44.09 7.77
CA MET A 90 18.68 45.52 7.98
C MET A 90 19.64 45.86 9.11
N HIS A 91 20.48 46.87 8.88
CA HIS A 91 21.46 47.36 9.84
C HIS A 91 21.11 48.77 10.29
N PRO A 92 20.68 48.97 11.55
CA PRO A 92 20.58 50.30 12.14
C PRO A 92 21.97 50.84 12.51
N ASP A 93 22.20 52.13 12.28
CA ASP A 93 23.41 52.90 12.68
C ASP A 93 24.75 52.42 12.10
N VAL A 94 24.74 51.82 10.90
CA VAL A 94 25.97 51.34 10.21
C VAL A 94 26.15 51.99 8.83
N GLN A 95 27.38 52.45 8.53
CA GLN A 95 27.76 52.96 7.20
C GLN A 95 28.29 51.85 6.27
N PRO A 96 28.11 51.97 4.94
CA PRO A 96 28.68 51.05 3.96
C PRO A 96 30.20 50.88 4.16
N GLY A 97 30.68 49.63 4.30
CA GLY A 97 32.10 49.32 4.48
C GLY A 97 32.61 49.33 5.93
N LYS A 98 31.76 49.61 6.94
CA LYS A 98 32.08 49.50 8.39
C LYS A 98 31.30 48.37 9.08
N LEU A 99 31.20 47.22 8.42
CA LEU A 99 30.45 46.05 8.89
C LEU A 99 31.21 45.28 9.98
N ALA A 100 31.21 45.82 11.20
CA ALA A 100 31.72 45.11 12.39
C ALA A 100 30.60 44.60 13.33
N GLN A 101 29.35 45.01 13.12
CA GLN A 101 28.18 44.64 13.91
C GLN A 101 27.20 43.78 13.09
N LYS A 102 26.67 42.71 13.69
CA LYS A 102 25.66 41.82 13.07
C LYS A 102 24.35 42.60 12.83
N PRO A 103 23.64 42.35 11.71
CA PRO A 103 22.29 42.89 11.56
C PRO A 103 21.37 42.28 12.61
N ASN A 104 20.55 43.11 13.24
CA ASN A 104 19.59 42.69 14.26
C ASN A 104 18.17 42.49 13.69
N ILE A 105 18.02 42.67 12.38
CA ILE A 105 16.83 42.35 11.60
C ILE A 105 17.29 41.45 10.46
N ILE A 106 16.88 40.18 10.48
CA ILE A 106 17.21 39.19 9.46
C ILE A 106 15.93 38.44 9.11
N HIS A 107 15.52 38.53 7.86
CA HIS A 107 14.32 37.87 7.36
C HIS A 107 14.56 37.43 5.92
N LYS A 108 13.56 36.76 5.37
CA LYS A 108 13.63 36.20 4.03
C LYS A 108 12.38 36.48 3.25
N ILE A 109 12.53 36.61 1.93
CA ILE A 109 11.41 36.68 1.00
C ILE A 109 11.61 35.69 -0.15
N ALA A 110 10.54 34.98 -0.51
CA ALA A 110 10.49 34.10 -1.67
C ALA A 110 9.33 34.51 -2.59
N LEU A 111 9.58 34.50 -3.89
CA LEU A 111 8.58 34.75 -4.92
C LEU A 111 8.37 33.52 -5.81
N SER A 112 7.14 33.34 -6.30
CA SER A 112 6.81 32.48 -7.44
C SER A 112 5.91 33.25 -8.39
N ASP A 113 6.33 33.38 -9.65
CA ASP A 113 5.70 34.19 -10.68
C ASP A 113 5.33 35.61 -10.21
N GLY A 114 6.21 36.21 -9.39
CA GLY A 114 6.05 37.55 -8.83
C GLY A 114 5.11 37.66 -7.64
N LYS A 115 4.61 36.55 -7.10
CA LYS A 115 3.78 36.50 -5.88
C LYS A 115 4.59 36.06 -4.68
N ILE A 116 4.29 36.63 -3.51
CA ILE A 116 4.96 36.26 -2.27
C ILE A 116 4.58 34.84 -1.87
N ILE A 117 5.57 33.95 -1.83
CA ILE A 117 5.40 32.64 -1.23
C ILE A 117 5.49 32.82 0.27
N ARG A 118 4.35 32.70 0.93
CA ARG A 118 4.32 32.46 2.36
C ARG A 118 4.57 30.97 2.54
N SER A 119 5.51 30.59 3.41
CA SER A 119 5.74 29.18 3.69
C SER A 119 4.42 28.46 3.93
N VAL A 120 4.40 27.18 3.58
CA VAL A 120 3.45 26.17 4.00
C VAL A 120 2.39 25.85 2.94
N TYR A 121 2.47 24.60 2.51
CA TYR A 121 1.36 23.74 2.13
C TYR A 121 0.31 23.75 3.27
N GLU A 122 -0.44 24.85 3.41
CA GLU A 122 -1.37 25.11 4.52
C GLU A 122 -2.80 25.22 4.00
N ASN A 123 -3.66 24.28 4.41
CA ASN A 123 -5.09 24.46 4.33
C ASN A 123 -5.60 25.16 5.61
N ARG A 124 -5.82 26.48 5.53
CA ARG A 124 -6.31 27.28 6.67
C ARG A 124 -7.72 26.91 7.12
N GLU A 125 -8.49 26.23 6.28
CA GLU A 125 -9.85 25.77 6.55
C GLU A 125 -9.87 24.36 7.17
N LEU A 126 -8.70 23.75 7.42
CA LEU A 126 -8.64 22.42 8.03
C LEU A 126 -9.26 22.46 9.44
N ALA A 127 -10.32 21.66 9.62
CA ALA A 127 -11.04 21.57 10.89
C ALA A 127 -10.14 21.04 12.03
N GLU A 128 -10.39 21.50 13.26
CA GLU A 128 -9.51 21.25 14.40
C GLU A 128 -9.38 19.76 14.75
N GLU A 129 -10.44 18.98 14.54
CA GLU A 129 -10.43 17.51 14.72
C GLU A 129 -9.49 16.77 13.77
N ASN A 130 -9.06 17.42 12.67
CA ASN A 130 -8.12 16.89 11.68
C ASN A 130 -6.69 17.39 11.89
N LYS A 131 -6.42 18.15 12.96
CA LYS A 131 -5.08 18.60 13.32
C LYS A 131 -4.46 17.68 14.37
N GLY A 132 -3.19 17.33 14.18
CA GLY A 132 -2.41 16.62 15.17
C GLY A 132 -1.97 17.52 16.33
N THR A 133 -1.43 16.90 17.37
CA THR A 133 -0.97 17.56 18.60
C THR A 133 0.53 17.35 18.79
N ILE A 134 1.20 18.23 19.54
CA ILE A 134 2.63 18.12 19.86
C ILE A 134 2.79 18.03 21.37
N GLN A 135 3.66 17.12 21.82
CA GLN A 135 4.05 16.98 23.21
C GLN A 135 5.56 17.17 23.34
N LYS A 136 5.99 18.06 24.25
CA LYS A 136 7.40 18.18 24.65
C LYS A 136 7.74 17.06 25.63
N ARG A 137 8.83 16.35 25.38
CA ARG A 137 9.30 15.22 26.20
C ARG A 137 10.83 15.24 26.28
N VAL A 138 11.38 14.62 27.31
CA VAL A 138 12.82 14.47 27.50
C VAL A 138 13.22 13.07 27.12
N LEU A 139 14.13 12.93 26.17
CA LEU A 139 14.82 11.69 25.86
C LEU A 139 16.09 11.63 26.68
N SER A 140 16.11 10.73 27.66
CA SER A 140 17.30 10.55 28.50
C SER A 140 18.45 9.89 27.74
N ALA A 141 19.67 10.06 28.25
CA ALA A 141 20.87 9.40 27.71
C ALA A 141 20.72 7.85 27.59
N THR A 142 19.88 7.24 28.43
CA THR A 142 19.61 5.79 28.41
C THR A 142 18.50 5.37 27.44
N GLY A 143 17.88 6.31 26.73
CA GLY A 143 16.80 6.05 25.77
C GLY A 143 15.41 5.94 26.41
N ILE A 144 15.22 6.45 27.62
CA ILE A 144 13.89 6.56 28.25
C ILE A 144 13.28 7.90 27.86
N LEU A 145 12.06 7.87 27.32
CA LEU A 145 11.27 9.07 27.01
C LEU A 145 10.37 9.42 28.20
N SER A 146 10.44 10.65 28.69
CA SER A 146 9.63 11.12 29.82
C SER A 146 8.15 11.22 29.48
N GLU A 147 7.30 11.36 30.50
CA GLU A 147 5.96 11.94 30.34
C GLU A 147 6.03 13.35 29.74
N PRO A 148 4.92 13.88 29.18
CA PRO A 148 4.87 15.24 28.68
C PRO A 148 5.28 16.25 29.76
N ILE A 149 6.10 17.23 29.39
CA ILE A 149 6.58 18.27 30.30
C ILE A 149 6.03 19.65 29.94
N GLU A 150 5.82 20.47 30.97
CA GLU A 150 5.54 21.90 30.87
C GLU A 150 6.79 22.70 31.29
N GLU A 151 7.02 23.89 30.71
CA GLU A 151 8.20 24.71 31.01
C GLU A 151 8.06 25.50 32.32
N PRO A 152 9.16 25.76 33.07
CA PRO A 152 10.56 25.44 32.76
C PRO A 152 11.03 24.07 33.30
N TYR A 153 11.84 23.36 32.51
CA TYR A 153 12.48 22.09 32.89
C TYR A 153 13.99 22.16 32.68
N THR A 154 14.78 21.64 33.62
CA THR A 154 16.25 21.59 33.52
C THR A 154 16.72 20.23 32.98
N LEU A 155 17.35 20.23 31.81
CA LEU A 155 17.93 19.02 31.21
C LEU A 155 19.15 18.53 32.00
N LYS A 156 19.26 17.22 32.19
CA LYS A 156 20.49 16.61 32.73
C LYS A 156 21.52 16.45 31.62
N SER A 157 22.78 16.27 31.99
CA SER A 157 23.84 15.99 31.02
C SER A 157 23.51 14.74 30.19
N GLY A 158 23.52 14.87 28.87
CA GLY A 158 23.18 13.80 27.93
C GLY A 158 21.67 13.62 27.67
N ASP A 159 20.80 14.36 28.35
CA ASP A 159 19.37 14.40 28.01
C ASP A 159 19.13 15.32 26.80
N GLN A 160 18.18 14.94 25.95
CA GLN A 160 17.75 15.71 24.79
C GLN A 160 16.27 16.08 24.92
N LEU A 161 15.95 17.36 24.72
CA LEU A 161 14.56 17.78 24.53
C LEU A 161 14.10 17.37 23.13
N VAL A 162 12.97 16.67 23.06
CA VAL A 162 12.32 16.27 21.81
C VAL A 162 10.85 16.67 21.82
N GLU A 163 10.32 16.99 20.64
CA GLU A 163 8.90 17.28 20.45
C GLU A 163 8.27 16.15 19.64
N VAL A 164 7.24 15.51 20.18
CA VAL A 164 6.57 14.37 19.56
C VAL A 164 5.22 14.81 19.03
N TYR A 165 5.04 14.70 17.71
CA TYR A 165 3.78 14.92 17.03
C TYR A 165 2.94 13.65 17.00
N PHE A 166 1.68 13.79 17.37
CA PHE A 166 0.66 12.77 17.28
C PHE A 166 -0.37 13.17 16.21
N PRO A 167 -0.67 12.29 15.25
CA PRO A 167 -1.59 12.62 14.18
C PRO A 167 -3.03 12.76 14.71
N ALA A 168 -3.86 13.48 13.98
CA ALA A 168 -5.28 13.62 14.28
C ALA A 168 -5.95 12.25 14.50
N GLY A 169 -6.80 12.15 15.52
CA GLY A 169 -7.46 10.90 15.88
C GLY A 169 -6.57 9.84 16.54
N TYR A 170 -5.32 10.16 16.90
CA TYR A 170 -4.51 9.31 17.79
C TYR A 170 -5.26 9.10 19.12
N LYS A 171 -5.48 7.84 19.48
CA LYS A 171 -6.21 7.45 20.70
C LYS A 171 -5.41 6.37 21.41
N VAL A 172 -4.95 6.68 22.62
CA VAL A 172 -4.46 5.68 23.59
C VAL A 172 -5.66 4.86 23.99
N SER A 173 -5.79 3.67 23.41
CA SER A 173 -6.92 2.77 23.67
C SER A 173 -6.35 1.51 24.29
N ALA A 174 -6.90 1.12 25.45
CA ALA A 174 -6.54 -0.11 26.17
C ALA A 174 -6.75 -1.41 25.37
N SER A 175 -7.25 -1.32 24.13
CA SER A 175 -7.50 -2.43 23.20
C SER A 175 -7.17 -2.06 21.74
N ARG A 176 -5.89 -1.87 21.30
CA ARG A 176 -5.64 -1.48 19.89
C ARG A 176 -4.40 -1.98 19.14
N SER A 177 -4.66 -2.19 17.84
CA SER A 177 -3.93 -2.86 16.74
C SER A 177 -2.99 -2.03 15.91
N ARG A 178 -3.08 -0.71 16.04
CA ARG A 178 -2.58 0.19 15.00
C ARG A 178 -1.24 0.74 15.45
N GLU A 179 -0.17 0.15 14.94
CA GLU A 179 1.16 0.72 14.97
C GLU A 179 1.26 1.86 13.94
N TYR A 180 1.83 2.99 14.32
CA TYR A 180 2.06 4.15 13.47
C TYR A 180 3.49 4.13 12.91
N ASN A 181 3.67 4.62 11.69
CA ASN A 181 4.99 4.86 11.12
C ASN A 181 5.73 5.93 11.94
N ILE A 182 7.06 5.96 11.87
CA ILE A 182 7.88 6.93 12.59
C ILE A 182 8.60 7.84 11.58
N GLN A 183 8.59 9.14 11.82
CA GLN A 183 9.42 10.10 11.09
C GLN A 183 10.23 10.98 12.05
N VAL A 184 11.54 10.83 12.06
CA VAL A 184 12.43 11.70 12.83
C VAL A 184 12.83 12.90 11.96
N MET A 185 12.74 14.10 12.53
CA MET A 185 13.06 15.38 11.89
C MET A 185 14.18 16.07 12.68
N LEU A 186 15.37 16.18 12.08
CA LEU A 186 16.47 16.97 12.63
C LEU A 186 16.21 18.46 12.39
N ASP A 187 16.73 19.33 13.25
CA ASP A 187 16.39 20.78 13.25
C ASP A 187 14.93 21.04 13.64
N GLY A 188 14.48 20.38 14.72
CA GLY A 188 13.10 20.41 15.18
C GLY A 188 12.53 21.82 15.44
N ASP A 189 13.38 22.77 15.82
CA ASP A 189 13.02 24.17 16.00
C ASP A 189 12.67 24.84 14.68
N MET A 190 13.53 24.73 13.65
CA MET A 190 13.26 25.21 12.28
C MET A 190 12.01 24.55 11.67
N HIS A 191 11.76 23.28 11.98
CA HIS A 191 10.58 22.56 11.50
C HIS A 191 9.27 23.09 12.09
N LEU A 192 9.24 23.40 13.39
CA LEU A 192 8.01 23.74 14.11
C LEU A 192 7.80 25.26 14.25
N ARG A 193 8.87 26.03 14.34
CA ARG A 193 8.88 27.47 14.68
C ARG A 193 10.08 28.16 14.00
N GLU A 194 10.29 29.43 14.36
CA GLU A 194 11.44 30.20 13.88
C GLU A 194 12.70 29.78 14.67
N ASP A 195 13.76 29.37 13.96
CA ASP A 195 15.06 29.04 14.56
C ASP A 195 15.88 30.31 14.88
N ALA A 196 17.09 30.13 15.40
CA ALA A 196 17.99 31.24 15.74
C ALA A 196 18.48 32.08 14.53
N PHE A 197 18.16 31.66 13.30
CA PHE A 197 18.50 32.31 12.05
C PHE A 197 17.28 32.92 11.33
N GLY A 198 16.09 32.83 11.92
CA GLY A 198 14.86 33.34 11.30
C GLY A 198 14.17 32.35 10.35
N ASN A 199 14.58 31.09 10.34
CA ASN A 199 14.07 30.07 9.42
C ASN A 199 12.86 29.32 9.99
N ARG A 200 11.84 29.06 9.17
CA ARG A 200 10.66 28.26 9.55
C ARG A 200 10.08 27.45 8.39
N MET A 201 9.90 26.14 8.58
CA MET A 201 9.30 25.25 7.57
C MET A 201 7.80 24.99 7.75
N GLY A 202 7.28 25.08 8.99
CA GLY A 202 5.86 24.81 9.27
C GLY A 202 5.45 23.34 9.10
N THR A 203 6.33 22.41 9.42
CA THR A 203 6.18 20.97 9.12
C THR A 203 4.97 20.31 9.78
N LYS A 204 4.50 20.81 10.94
CA LYS A 204 3.24 20.36 11.54
C LYS A 204 2.06 20.49 10.56
N HIS A 205 1.95 21.65 9.90
CA HIS A 205 0.89 21.91 8.94
C HIS A 205 1.01 21.01 7.70
N ILE A 206 2.25 20.78 7.24
CA ILE A 206 2.52 19.84 6.13
C ILE A 206 2.00 18.44 6.49
N LEU A 207 2.34 17.93 7.68
CA LEU A 207 1.88 16.63 8.16
C LEU A 207 0.35 16.58 8.30
N ASP A 208 -0.26 17.58 8.96
CA ASP A 208 -1.71 17.64 9.14
C ASP A 208 -2.46 17.59 7.80
N ASN A 209 -2.03 18.39 6.82
CA ASN A 209 -2.67 18.44 5.52
C ASN A 209 -2.44 17.17 4.72
N LEU A 210 -1.22 16.62 4.68
CA LEU A 210 -0.95 15.37 3.98
C LEU A 210 -1.71 14.19 4.58
N ILE A 211 -1.91 14.16 5.90
CA ILE A 211 -2.68 13.12 6.60
C ILE A 211 -4.17 13.32 6.33
N ALA A 212 -4.69 14.54 6.46
CA ALA A 212 -6.10 14.85 6.22
C ALA A 212 -6.52 14.58 4.77
N GLU A 213 -5.65 14.92 3.81
CA GLU A 213 -5.82 14.60 2.39
C GLU A 213 -5.56 13.13 2.05
N ARG A 214 -5.15 12.33 3.03
CA ARG A 214 -4.82 10.91 2.87
C ARG A 214 -3.73 10.67 1.81
N LYS A 215 -2.76 11.57 1.71
CA LYS A 215 -1.56 11.43 0.87
C LYS A 215 -0.47 10.60 1.55
N ILE A 216 -0.43 10.62 2.88
CA ILE A 216 0.45 9.77 3.69
C ILE A 216 -0.35 8.93 4.68
N GLU A 217 0.20 7.78 5.08
CA GLU A 217 -0.29 7.08 6.27
C GLU A 217 -0.04 7.96 7.51
N PRO A 218 -0.93 7.96 8.53
CA PRO A 218 -0.68 8.68 9.78
C PRO A 218 0.65 8.25 10.42
N VAL A 219 1.46 9.24 10.79
CA VAL A 219 2.79 9.03 11.36
C VAL A 219 2.93 9.67 12.73
N ILE A 220 3.76 9.06 13.59
CA ILE A 220 4.33 9.73 14.77
C ILE A 220 5.62 10.41 14.32
N ALA A 221 5.70 11.73 14.43
CA ALA A 221 6.90 12.47 14.07
C ALA A 221 7.65 12.94 15.33
N VAL A 222 8.97 12.83 15.33
CA VAL A 222 9.84 13.26 16.44
C VAL A 222 10.77 14.35 15.95
N PHE A 223 10.64 15.54 16.53
CA PHE A 223 11.43 16.71 16.20
C PHE A 223 12.59 16.83 17.19
N VAL A 224 13.81 16.83 16.67
CA VAL A 224 15.06 16.88 17.44
C VAL A 224 15.75 18.20 17.14
N SER A 225 15.74 19.12 18.10
CA SER A 225 16.45 20.40 17.98
C SER A 225 17.93 20.22 18.37
N PRO A 226 18.87 20.81 17.62
CA PRO A 226 20.25 20.90 18.08
C PRO A 226 20.35 21.80 19.32
N SER A 227 21.49 21.78 20.01
CA SER A 227 21.71 22.74 21.10
C SER A 227 21.70 24.17 20.55
N PRO A 228 21.04 25.13 21.25
CA PRO A 228 20.89 26.48 20.77
C PRO A 228 22.26 27.18 20.66
N PRO A 229 22.49 27.99 19.61
CA PRO A 229 23.71 28.75 19.49
C PRO A 229 23.81 29.84 20.58
N THR A 230 25.03 30.17 20.98
CA THR A 230 25.29 31.22 21.99
C THR A 230 25.83 32.48 21.35
N MET A 231 25.45 33.64 21.89
CA MET A 231 25.90 34.96 21.43
C MET A 231 26.84 35.61 22.46
N GLY A 232 27.87 36.30 21.99
CA GLY A 232 28.77 37.12 22.82
C GLY A 232 29.17 38.39 22.09
N LYS A 233 28.98 39.56 22.71
CA LYS A 233 29.32 40.88 22.14
C LYS A 233 28.78 41.11 20.71
N GLY A 234 27.57 40.63 20.43
CA GLY A 234 26.95 40.76 19.10
C GLY A 234 27.47 39.79 18.03
N GLN A 235 28.31 38.81 18.39
CA GLN A 235 28.84 37.76 17.51
C GLN A 235 28.40 36.38 17.98
N TRP A 236 28.35 35.41 17.05
CA TRP A 236 28.14 34.01 17.41
C TRP A 236 29.35 33.50 18.19
N ALA A 237 29.15 33.16 19.46
CA ALA A 237 30.20 32.64 20.33
C ALA A 237 30.35 31.11 20.17
N SER A 238 29.25 30.41 19.92
CA SER A 238 29.24 28.98 19.65
C SER A 238 28.02 28.54 18.80
N MET A 239 28.22 27.59 17.89
CA MET A 239 27.22 27.01 17.00
C MET A 239 27.25 25.46 17.08
N PRO A 240 26.68 24.87 18.15
CA PRO A 240 26.79 23.43 18.43
C PRO A 240 26.29 22.52 17.30
N ARG A 241 25.23 22.94 16.59
CA ARG A 241 24.66 22.23 15.42
C ARG A 241 25.70 21.73 14.42
N LEU A 242 26.74 22.53 14.16
CA LEU A 242 27.80 22.19 13.18
C LEU A 242 28.64 20.99 13.64
N LYS A 243 28.81 20.81 14.95
CA LYS A 243 29.47 19.64 15.53
C LYS A 243 28.49 18.48 15.67
N GLU A 244 27.32 18.73 16.24
CA GLU A 244 26.29 17.72 16.55
C GLU A 244 25.78 16.98 15.30
N TYR A 245 25.71 17.64 14.13
CA TYR A 245 25.25 17.03 12.89
C TYR A 245 26.37 16.76 11.87
N GLY A 246 27.63 16.90 12.27
CA GLY A 246 28.75 16.51 11.43
C GLY A 246 29.08 15.02 11.55
N CYS A 247 28.14 14.09 11.33
CA CYS A 247 28.35 12.65 11.58
C CYS A 247 28.79 12.36 13.04
N ASP A 248 28.19 13.02 14.02
CA ASP A 248 28.56 12.88 15.43
C ASP A 248 28.06 11.58 16.04
N LEU A 249 28.96 10.87 16.72
CA LEU A 249 28.67 9.55 17.29
C LEU A 249 27.73 9.63 18.50
N HIS A 250 27.75 10.74 19.26
CA HIS A 250 26.84 10.91 20.39
C HIS A 250 25.43 11.21 19.88
N THR A 251 25.30 12.10 18.88
CA THR A 251 24.03 12.34 18.20
C THR A 251 23.50 11.07 17.54
N ASP A 252 24.34 10.34 16.79
CA ASP A 252 23.98 9.06 16.17
C ASP A 252 23.45 8.04 17.20
N ALA A 253 24.19 7.85 18.31
CA ALA A 253 23.77 6.97 19.40
C ALA A 253 22.48 7.42 20.11
N MET A 254 22.14 8.70 20.09
CA MET A 254 20.85 9.21 20.59
C MET A 254 19.73 8.93 19.59
N LEU A 255 19.96 9.18 18.30
CA LEU A 255 18.96 8.98 17.24
C LEU A 255 18.53 7.51 17.14
N THR A 256 19.44 6.55 17.27
CA THR A 256 19.11 5.11 17.26
C THR A 256 18.15 4.69 18.38
N LYS A 257 18.10 5.43 19.49
CA LYS A 257 17.25 5.10 20.64
C LYS A 257 15.80 5.51 20.44
N ILE A 258 15.51 6.49 19.56
CA ILE A 258 14.19 7.12 19.45
C ILE A 258 13.06 6.09 19.22
N PRO A 259 13.10 5.16 18.24
CA PRO A 259 12.01 4.22 18.03
C PRO A 259 11.73 3.33 19.26
N SER A 260 12.79 2.85 19.91
CA SER A 260 12.66 2.04 21.14
C SER A 260 12.14 2.85 22.33
N ALA A 261 12.50 4.14 22.41
CA ALA A 261 12.05 5.05 23.46
C ALA A 261 10.55 5.35 23.36
N LEU A 262 10.05 5.58 22.14
CA LEU A 262 8.62 5.74 21.87
C LEU A 262 7.83 4.50 22.33
N LYS A 263 8.31 3.31 21.95
CA LYS A 263 7.66 2.04 22.32
C LYS A 263 7.66 1.81 23.84
N ARG A 264 8.77 2.12 24.52
CA ARG A 264 8.86 2.03 25.99
C ARG A 264 7.91 2.99 26.71
N ALA A 265 7.58 4.13 26.10
CA ALA A 265 6.61 5.09 26.60
C ALA A 265 5.16 4.76 26.21
N ASP A 266 4.88 3.52 25.80
CA ASP A 266 3.56 3.04 25.38
C ASP A 266 2.95 3.79 24.18
N ILE A 267 3.81 4.39 23.35
CA ILE A 267 3.41 5.01 22.09
C ILE A 267 3.39 3.92 21.01
N GLN A 268 2.24 3.75 20.35
CA GLN A 268 1.99 2.66 19.39
C GLN A 268 2.73 2.91 18.07
N VAL A 269 3.97 2.45 17.96
CA VAL A 269 4.80 2.64 16.75
C VAL A 269 5.33 1.32 16.19
N THR A 270 5.55 1.33 14.88
CA THR A 270 6.11 0.19 14.14
C THR A 270 7.54 -0.14 14.59
N SER A 271 7.92 -1.40 14.44
CA SER A 271 9.32 -1.86 14.54
C SER A 271 9.91 -2.25 13.17
N ASP A 272 9.16 -2.08 12.09
CA ASP A 272 9.61 -2.31 10.71
C ASP A 272 10.47 -1.12 10.22
N PRO A 273 11.77 -1.31 9.94
CA PRO A 273 12.67 -0.23 9.52
C PRO A 273 12.21 0.46 8.23
N GLN A 274 11.52 -0.25 7.34
CA GLN A 274 11.02 0.31 6.08
C GLN A 274 9.91 1.35 6.28
N LYS A 275 9.38 1.45 7.51
CA LYS A 275 8.35 2.41 7.95
C LYS A 275 8.88 3.44 8.96
N ILE A 276 10.19 3.46 9.18
CA ILE A 276 10.88 4.38 10.09
C ILE A 276 11.80 5.26 9.26
N GLY A 277 11.45 6.55 9.17
CA GLY A 277 12.18 7.56 8.42
C GLY A 277 12.99 8.50 9.31
N ILE A 278 14.08 9.02 8.76
CA ILE A 278 14.83 10.15 9.31
C ILE A 278 15.01 11.23 8.23
N CYS A 279 14.92 12.50 8.61
CA CYS A 279 14.98 13.63 7.69
C CYS A 279 15.85 14.75 8.26
N GLY A 280 16.58 15.43 7.39
CA GLY A 280 17.24 16.69 7.72
C GLY A 280 17.67 17.50 6.51
N GLN A 281 17.99 18.77 6.77
CA GLN A 281 18.44 19.75 5.78
C GLN A 281 19.90 20.13 6.05
N SER A 282 20.72 20.36 5.03
CA SER A 282 22.12 20.80 5.20
C SER A 282 22.92 19.84 6.09
N MET A 283 23.50 20.30 7.21
CA MET A 283 24.18 19.44 8.20
C MET A 283 23.24 18.35 8.76
N GLY A 284 21.97 18.67 9.01
CA GLY A 284 20.98 17.65 9.40
C GLY A 284 20.83 16.57 8.32
N GLY A 285 20.84 16.95 7.04
CA GLY A 285 20.80 16.00 5.92
C GLY A 285 22.02 15.07 5.88
N LEU A 286 23.21 15.60 6.18
CA LEU A 286 24.45 14.84 6.33
C LEU A 286 24.34 13.81 7.48
N GLN A 287 23.92 14.25 8.67
CA GLN A 287 23.73 13.36 9.83
C GLN A 287 22.66 12.30 9.58
N ALA A 288 21.53 12.67 8.94
CA ALA A 288 20.45 11.75 8.63
C ALA A 288 20.92 10.62 7.69
N LEU A 289 21.69 10.96 6.65
CA LEU A 289 22.31 9.97 5.75
C LEU A 289 23.30 9.07 6.48
N TYR A 290 24.18 9.66 7.29
CA TYR A 290 25.14 8.91 8.11
C TYR A 290 24.43 7.91 9.02
N THR A 291 23.44 8.38 9.78
CA THR A 291 22.67 7.58 10.74
C THR A 291 21.94 6.43 10.05
N ALA A 292 21.24 6.70 8.94
CA ALA A 292 20.50 5.67 8.22
C ALA A 292 21.43 4.61 7.60
N LYS A 293 22.61 5.01 7.11
CA LYS A 293 23.61 4.07 6.57
C LYS A 293 24.31 3.24 7.63
N MET A 294 24.52 3.80 8.82
CA MET A 294 25.11 3.07 9.94
C MET A 294 24.09 2.17 10.67
N HIS A 295 22.79 2.48 10.58
CA HIS A 295 21.72 1.75 11.26
C HIS A 295 20.54 1.41 10.34
N PRO A 296 20.77 0.64 9.25
CA PRO A 296 19.74 0.29 8.28
C PRO A 296 18.66 -0.65 8.85
N ASP A 297 18.94 -1.29 9.98
CA ASP A 297 18.03 -2.10 10.78
C ASP A 297 17.10 -1.27 11.68
N ILE A 298 17.31 0.05 11.75
CA ILE A 298 16.47 1.00 12.49
C ILE A 298 15.78 1.96 11.51
N TYR A 299 16.56 2.61 10.64
CA TYR A 299 16.09 3.62 9.70
C TYR A 299 16.19 3.10 8.27
N GLY A 300 15.09 2.57 7.73
CA GLY A 300 15.00 2.08 6.35
C GLY A 300 14.65 3.17 5.33
N GLN A 301 14.30 4.38 5.78
CA GLN A 301 13.97 5.52 4.92
C GLN A 301 14.76 6.76 5.35
N VAL A 302 15.27 7.54 4.39
CA VAL A 302 15.94 8.82 4.67
C VAL A 302 15.57 9.89 3.65
N ILE A 303 15.24 11.09 4.13
CA ILE A 303 15.09 12.30 3.32
C ILE A 303 16.27 13.23 3.62
N ALA A 304 17.10 13.50 2.61
CA ALA A 304 18.23 14.39 2.76
C ALA A 304 18.10 15.53 1.75
N GLN A 305 17.82 16.73 2.26
CA GLN A 305 17.62 17.93 1.45
C GLN A 305 18.86 18.81 1.55
N SER A 306 19.45 19.12 0.40
CA SER A 306 20.69 19.89 0.27
C SER A 306 21.75 19.42 1.28
N PRO A 307 22.01 18.10 1.41
CA PRO A 307 22.86 17.58 2.48
C PRO A 307 24.28 18.15 2.34
N ALA A 308 24.90 18.56 3.46
CA ALA A 308 26.24 19.16 3.48
C ALA A 308 27.36 18.15 3.20
N VAL A 309 27.28 17.47 2.07
CA VAL A 309 28.14 16.35 1.68
C VAL A 309 29.56 16.78 1.36
N TRP A 310 29.80 18.07 1.16
CA TRP A 310 31.15 18.64 1.08
C TRP A 310 31.89 18.52 2.41
N TRP A 311 31.19 18.39 3.54
CA TRP A 311 31.82 18.37 4.86
C TRP A 311 32.80 17.20 5.05
N GLY A 312 33.86 17.46 5.81
CA GLY A 312 34.74 16.43 6.36
C GLY A 312 35.19 16.75 7.79
N PRO A 313 35.51 15.73 8.62
CA PRO A 313 35.93 15.92 10.00
C PRO A 313 37.30 16.59 10.08
N SER A 314 37.50 17.43 11.11
CA SER A 314 38.83 17.97 11.38
C SER A 314 39.81 16.85 11.77
N LEU A 315 41.11 17.06 11.53
CA LEU A 315 42.15 16.09 11.88
C LEU A 315 42.16 15.73 13.37
N LEU A 316 41.80 16.67 14.24
CA LEU A 316 41.67 16.42 15.68
C LEU A 316 40.57 15.39 15.97
N ARG A 317 39.42 15.54 15.30
CA ARG A 317 38.28 14.64 15.45
C ARG A 317 38.55 13.24 14.88
N LEU A 318 39.22 13.13 13.73
CA LEU A 318 39.65 11.84 13.17
C LEU A 318 40.61 11.06 14.09
N LYS A 319 41.40 11.80 14.91
CA LYS A 319 42.30 11.24 15.92
C LYS A 319 41.60 10.95 17.26
N GLY A 320 40.28 11.13 17.35
CA GLY A 320 39.50 10.90 18.56
C GLY A 320 39.74 11.93 19.68
N LYS A 321 40.24 13.13 19.34
CA LYS A 321 40.42 14.22 20.32
C LYS A 321 39.18 15.09 20.39
N GLU A 322 38.74 15.42 21.59
CA GLU A 322 37.70 16.43 21.79
C GLU A 322 38.22 17.83 21.43
N VAL A 323 37.37 18.60 20.75
CA VAL A 323 37.61 20.02 20.50
C VAL A 323 36.97 20.77 21.66
N GLU A 324 37.79 21.26 22.59
CA GLU A 324 37.37 22.07 23.75
C GLU A 324 37.03 23.52 23.36
N GLU A 325 37.54 23.97 22.21
CA GLU A 325 37.23 25.30 21.68
C GLU A 325 35.76 25.39 21.26
N PRO A 326 35.06 26.50 21.58
CA PRO A 326 33.70 26.72 21.11
C PRO A 326 33.63 26.66 19.58
N VAL A 327 32.68 25.87 19.08
CA VAL A 327 32.46 25.72 17.63
C VAL A 327 32.00 27.04 17.04
N ARG A 328 32.74 27.59 16.07
CA ARG A 328 32.38 28.84 15.38
C ARG A 328 32.35 28.63 13.88
N TYR A 329 31.39 29.25 13.20
CA TYR A 329 31.23 29.09 11.76
C TYR A 329 32.47 29.58 11.00
N GLU A 330 33.01 30.72 11.41
CA GLU A 330 34.16 31.39 10.81
C GLU A 330 35.49 30.66 11.08
N GLU A 331 35.51 29.72 12.03
CA GLU A 331 36.71 28.98 12.45
C GLU A 331 36.57 27.50 12.08
N ASP A 332 36.67 27.19 10.78
CA ASP A 332 36.52 25.86 10.18
C ASP A 332 37.13 24.72 11.00
N ARG A 333 38.35 24.91 11.52
CA ARG A 333 39.10 23.86 12.23
C ARG A 333 38.40 23.33 13.48
N THR A 334 37.48 24.10 14.04
CA THR A 334 36.72 23.71 15.24
C THR A 334 35.63 22.68 14.94
N TRP A 335 35.17 22.56 13.70
CA TRP A 335 34.05 21.68 13.33
C TRP A 335 34.19 20.92 12.02
N ARG A 336 35.18 21.25 11.18
CA ARG A 336 35.40 20.64 9.87
C ARG A 336 36.86 20.68 9.40
N ALA A 337 37.16 19.94 8.34
CA ALA A 337 38.40 20.07 7.59
C ALA A 337 38.44 21.43 6.84
N PRO A 338 39.62 22.04 6.62
CA PRO A 338 39.73 23.28 5.87
C PRO A 338 39.26 23.14 4.41
N LEU A 339 38.47 24.09 3.89
CA LEU A 339 37.97 24.09 2.50
C LEU A 339 39.06 24.00 1.44
N ALA A 340 40.24 24.55 1.73
CA ALA A 340 41.38 24.53 0.83
C ALA A 340 41.91 23.11 0.52
N LYS A 341 41.49 22.09 1.28
CA LYS A 341 41.94 20.70 1.13
C LYS A 341 40.80 19.79 0.68
N LYS A 342 40.55 19.77 -0.64
CA LYS A 342 39.47 18.98 -1.24
C LYS A 342 39.51 17.49 -0.91
N ASP A 343 40.70 16.90 -0.76
CA ASP A 343 40.83 15.48 -0.41
C ASP A 343 40.42 15.16 1.04
N GLU A 344 40.39 16.15 1.92
CA GLU A 344 39.91 16.03 3.32
C GLU A 344 38.42 16.37 3.46
N GLN A 345 37.78 16.82 2.38
CA GLN A 345 36.33 17.06 2.27
C GLN A 345 35.62 15.80 1.78
N GLN A 346 34.29 15.82 1.68
CA GLN A 346 33.49 14.70 1.16
C GLN A 346 33.58 13.40 1.96
N TYR A 347 33.62 13.51 3.28
CA TYR A 347 33.80 12.38 4.18
C TYR A 347 32.77 11.27 3.98
N LEU A 348 31.48 11.63 3.87
CA LEU A 348 30.41 10.65 3.67
C LEU A 348 30.60 9.87 2.37
N LEU A 349 31.03 10.53 1.30
CA LEU A 349 31.30 9.88 0.01
C LEU A 349 32.48 8.91 0.10
N HIS A 350 33.55 9.31 0.79
CA HIS A 350 34.71 8.44 1.05
C HIS A 350 34.34 7.21 1.89
N MET A 351 33.58 7.42 2.96
CA MET A 351 33.04 6.37 3.81
C MET A 351 32.25 5.36 2.97
N LEU A 352 31.32 5.83 2.12
CA LEU A 352 30.51 4.96 1.26
C LEU A 352 31.33 4.17 0.23
N LYS A 353 32.31 4.81 -0.41
CA LYS A 353 33.21 4.18 -1.40
C LYS A 353 34.08 3.09 -0.79
N THR A 354 34.56 3.31 0.42
CA THR A 354 35.45 2.36 1.11
C THR A 354 34.71 1.29 1.89
N GLY A 355 33.43 1.52 2.22
CA GLY A 355 32.64 0.66 3.08
C GLY A 355 33.08 0.71 4.55
N TYR A 356 33.80 1.75 4.95
CA TYR A 356 34.37 1.89 6.30
C TYR A 356 34.20 3.31 6.84
N ASP A 357 33.75 3.42 8.09
CA ASP A 357 33.60 4.69 8.79
C ASP A 357 34.80 4.92 9.72
N GLU A 358 35.62 5.93 9.41
CA GLU A 358 36.79 6.27 10.21
C GLU A 358 36.44 6.91 11.56
N LEU A 359 35.26 7.48 11.73
CA LEU A 359 34.85 8.10 12.99
C LEU A 359 34.51 7.02 14.03
N SER A 360 33.63 6.07 13.69
CA SER A 360 33.29 4.94 14.57
C SER A 360 34.32 3.81 14.57
N LYS A 361 35.22 3.77 13.58
CA LYS A 361 36.16 2.66 13.31
C LYS A 361 35.43 1.34 13.02
N GLN A 362 34.29 1.41 12.33
CA GLN A 362 33.46 0.26 11.99
C GLN A 362 33.25 0.14 10.48
N LYS A 363 33.00 -1.09 10.01
CA LYS A 363 32.51 -1.29 8.65
C LYS A 363 31.06 -0.84 8.55
N ILE A 364 30.69 -0.28 7.40
CA ILE A 364 29.29 0.08 7.13
C ILE A 364 28.46 -1.20 7.09
N PRO A 365 27.38 -1.32 7.88
CA PRO A 365 26.52 -2.50 7.88
C PRO A 365 25.86 -2.76 6.53
N GLN A 366 25.56 -4.03 6.26
CA GLN A 366 24.76 -4.41 5.10
C GLN A 366 23.27 -4.23 5.41
N GLY A 367 22.55 -3.50 4.56
CA GLY A 367 21.11 -3.29 4.68
C GLY A 367 20.59 -2.35 3.60
N SER A 368 19.29 -2.45 3.29
CA SER A 368 18.64 -1.62 2.28
C SER A 368 17.99 -0.40 2.92
N VAL A 369 18.46 0.79 2.55
CA VAL A 369 17.89 2.08 2.94
C VAL A 369 17.38 2.76 1.68
N ASN A 370 16.13 3.19 1.70
CA ASN A 370 15.56 4.00 0.64
C ASN A 370 15.93 5.47 0.86
N ILE A 371 16.68 6.03 -0.08
CA ILE A 371 17.30 7.35 0.04
C ILE A 371 16.60 8.32 -0.91
N HIS A 372 16.06 9.38 -0.35
CA HIS A 372 15.41 10.46 -1.07
C HIS A 372 16.30 11.71 -1.02
N LEU A 373 17.07 11.93 -2.09
CA LEU A 373 17.94 13.09 -2.22
C LEU A 373 17.20 14.24 -2.91
N GLN A 374 17.42 15.45 -2.40
CA GLN A 374 16.99 16.67 -3.05
C GLN A 374 18.07 17.74 -2.95
N ALA A 375 18.21 18.57 -3.99
CA ALA A 375 19.08 19.74 -4.00
C ALA A 375 18.46 20.88 -4.83
N GLY A 376 18.88 22.12 -4.56
CA GLY A 376 18.44 23.29 -5.31
C GLY A 376 19.29 23.54 -6.55
N THR A 377 18.70 24.06 -7.62
CA THR A 377 19.42 24.44 -8.84
C THR A 377 20.28 25.69 -8.66
N LEU A 378 20.03 26.49 -7.63
CA LEU A 378 20.78 27.72 -7.30
C LEU A 378 21.81 27.50 -6.18
N GLU A 379 22.08 26.27 -5.76
CA GLU A 379 23.07 25.93 -4.74
C GLU A 379 24.47 25.71 -5.33
N THR A 380 24.89 26.62 -6.21
CA THR A 380 26.10 26.47 -7.03
C THR A 380 27.40 26.81 -6.32
N GLY A 381 27.37 27.05 -5.00
CA GLY A 381 28.53 27.43 -4.19
C GLY A 381 28.92 28.91 -4.33
N ASP A 382 29.77 29.40 -3.43
CA ASP A 382 30.31 30.76 -3.51
C ASP A 382 31.59 30.77 -4.37
N CYS A 383 31.55 31.54 -5.47
CA CYS A 383 32.62 31.72 -6.45
C CYS A 383 33.85 32.47 -5.88
N GLY A 384 34.46 31.97 -4.80
CA GLY A 384 35.69 32.54 -4.25
C GLY A 384 35.97 32.33 -2.77
N LEU A 385 35.01 31.81 -1.97
CA LEU A 385 35.20 31.56 -0.53
C LEU A 385 35.36 30.08 -0.14
N GLY A 386 35.34 29.18 -1.13
CA GLY A 386 35.73 27.78 -0.99
C GLY A 386 34.59 26.79 -0.72
N ASP A 387 33.34 27.24 -0.57
CA ASP A 387 32.19 26.34 -0.47
C ASP A 387 32.00 25.58 -1.80
N GLU A 388 31.95 24.25 -1.73
CA GLU A 388 31.72 23.43 -2.91
C GLU A 388 30.29 23.64 -3.45
N PRO A 389 30.08 23.62 -4.78
CA PRO A 389 28.75 23.63 -5.36
C PRO A 389 27.92 22.43 -4.85
N LEU A 390 26.97 22.71 -3.95
CA LEU A 390 26.22 21.71 -3.18
C LEU A 390 25.31 20.86 -4.06
N THR A 391 24.76 21.44 -5.12
CA THR A 391 23.98 20.71 -6.13
C THR A 391 24.84 19.61 -6.76
N GLN A 392 26.03 19.97 -7.24
CA GLN A 392 26.95 19.05 -7.91
C GLN A 392 27.44 17.98 -6.92
N ALA A 393 27.75 18.36 -5.69
CA ALA A 393 28.19 17.41 -4.67
C ALA A 393 27.07 16.41 -4.31
N THR A 394 25.82 16.88 -4.19
CA THR A 394 24.65 16.01 -3.94
C THR A 394 24.37 15.09 -5.13
N MET A 395 24.52 15.58 -6.37
CA MET A 395 24.42 14.76 -7.57
C MET A 395 25.52 13.69 -7.66
N ALA A 396 26.76 14.02 -7.27
CA ALA A 396 27.85 13.05 -7.21
C ALA A 396 27.57 11.95 -6.16
N LEU A 397 27.03 12.33 -5.00
CA LEU A 397 26.56 11.36 -3.99
C LEU A 397 25.43 10.47 -4.55
N ALA A 398 24.46 11.07 -5.24
CA ALA A 398 23.35 10.34 -5.86
C ALA A 398 23.84 9.30 -6.86
N GLN A 399 24.84 9.65 -7.68
CA GLN A 399 25.49 8.76 -8.62
C GLN A 399 26.19 7.59 -7.93
N GLU A 400 26.94 7.85 -6.85
CA GLU A 400 27.61 6.80 -6.06
C GLU A 400 26.60 5.83 -5.44
N LEU A 401 25.50 6.37 -4.92
CA LEU A 401 24.43 5.59 -4.28
C LEU A 401 23.49 4.90 -5.29
N GLN A 402 23.59 5.24 -6.58
CA GLN A 402 22.67 4.81 -7.63
C GLN A 402 21.19 5.15 -7.32
N VAL A 403 20.95 6.35 -6.79
CA VAL A 403 19.61 6.86 -6.46
C VAL A 403 19.31 8.16 -7.21
N PRO A 404 18.05 8.47 -7.53
CA PRO A 404 17.70 9.74 -8.12
C PRO A 404 17.91 10.90 -7.13
N CYS A 405 18.27 12.07 -7.66
CA CYS A 405 18.26 13.34 -6.93
C CYS A 405 17.17 14.24 -7.51
N THR A 406 16.24 14.68 -6.67
CA THR A 406 15.20 15.63 -7.06
C THR A 406 15.78 17.04 -7.06
N LEU A 407 15.61 17.78 -8.15
CA LEU A 407 16.02 19.19 -8.22
C LEU A 407 14.81 20.11 -8.04
N HIS A 408 15.01 21.26 -7.40
CA HIS A 408 14.01 22.32 -7.31
C HIS A 408 14.56 23.67 -7.76
N ASP A 409 13.66 24.53 -8.25
CA ASP A 409 13.97 25.90 -8.70
C ASP A 409 14.15 26.84 -7.50
N GLY A 410 15.21 26.61 -6.72
CA GLY A 410 15.54 27.38 -5.53
C GLY A 410 16.98 27.15 -5.07
N GLY A 411 17.40 27.88 -4.04
CA GLY A 411 18.72 27.76 -3.41
C GLY A 411 18.67 27.05 -2.06
N HIS A 412 19.68 27.29 -1.22
CA HIS A 412 19.88 26.68 0.09
C HIS A 412 18.94 27.32 1.13
N ALA A 413 17.66 26.93 1.07
CA ALA A 413 16.55 27.76 1.53
C ALA A 413 15.40 26.94 2.16
N VAL A 414 14.78 27.45 3.22
CA VAL A 414 13.70 26.73 3.92
C VAL A 414 12.41 26.56 3.13
N GLU A 415 12.06 27.48 2.24
CA GLU A 415 10.84 27.41 1.44
C GLU A 415 10.86 26.24 0.44
N PRO A 416 11.91 26.08 -0.39
CA PRO A 416 12.01 24.91 -1.24
C PRO A 416 12.23 23.62 -0.44
N TRP A 417 12.90 23.65 0.73
CA TRP A 417 12.94 22.47 1.59
C TRP A 417 11.55 22.10 2.11
N ALA A 418 10.72 23.06 2.54
CA ALA A 418 9.37 22.79 3.02
C ALA A 418 8.49 22.23 1.89
N THR A 419 8.58 22.81 0.70
CA THR A 419 7.86 22.33 -0.49
C THR A 419 8.33 20.93 -0.89
N GLY A 420 9.65 20.70 -0.90
CA GLY A 420 10.24 19.41 -1.16
C GLY A 420 9.84 18.34 -0.15
N LEU A 421 9.77 18.70 1.13
CA LEU A 421 9.32 17.80 2.18
C LEU A 421 7.86 17.35 1.95
N ALA A 422 6.99 18.26 1.51
CA ALA A 422 5.60 17.91 1.15
C ALA A 422 5.50 16.94 -0.04
N VAL A 423 6.51 16.93 -0.93
CA VAL A 423 6.61 16.01 -2.09
C VAL A 423 7.26 14.68 -1.71
N LEU A 424 8.22 14.68 -0.79
CA LEU A 424 9.00 13.49 -0.42
C LEU A 424 8.33 12.66 0.68
N LEU A 425 7.59 13.28 1.62
CA LEU A 425 6.87 12.54 2.67
C LEU A 425 5.89 11.48 2.11
N PRO A 426 5.13 11.73 1.03
CA PRO A 426 4.34 10.70 0.34
C PRO A 426 5.12 9.56 -0.28
N GLN A 427 6.43 9.70 -0.47
CA GLN A 427 7.29 8.62 -1.00
C GLN A 427 7.87 7.78 0.14
N VAL A 428 8.11 8.38 1.31
CA VAL A 428 8.62 7.72 2.52
C VAL A 428 7.52 7.05 3.33
N HIS A 429 6.38 7.71 3.45
CA HIS A 429 5.18 7.19 4.10
C HIS A 429 4.02 7.12 3.11
N PRO A 430 4.22 6.41 2.00
CA PRO A 430 3.22 6.28 0.96
C PRO A 430 1.98 5.65 1.58
N LYS A 431 0.83 6.23 1.27
CA LYS A 431 -0.38 5.43 1.29
C LYS A 431 -0.12 4.19 0.43
N LEU A 432 -0.65 3.04 0.83
CA LEU A 432 -0.50 1.78 0.09
C LEU A 432 -0.80 1.93 -1.43
N THR A 433 -1.54 2.96 -1.83
CA THR A 433 -1.83 3.36 -3.20
C THR A 433 -0.65 3.95 -4.00
N ALA A 434 0.23 4.77 -3.41
CA ALA A 434 1.29 5.49 -4.13
C ALA A 434 2.50 4.59 -4.46
N LEU A 435 2.83 3.64 -3.56
CA LEU A 435 3.79 2.56 -3.82
C LEU A 435 3.38 1.68 -5.01
N LYS A 436 2.11 1.68 -5.44
CA LYS A 436 1.60 0.81 -6.49
C LYS A 436 1.82 1.37 -7.90
N GLU A 437 2.02 2.68 -8.10
CA GLU A 437 2.16 3.25 -9.45
C GLU A 437 3.55 3.07 -10.08
N SER A 438 4.63 3.00 -9.29
CA SER A 438 6.00 2.89 -9.79
C SER A 438 6.33 1.54 -10.45
N TRP A 439 5.55 0.50 -10.14
CA TRP A 439 5.74 -0.88 -10.63
C TRP A 439 4.82 -1.25 -11.80
N LEU A 440 3.86 -0.38 -12.13
CA LEU A 440 2.93 -0.60 -13.24
C LEU A 440 3.61 -0.17 -14.53
N ALA A 441 3.93 -1.12 -15.41
CA ALA A 441 4.35 -0.78 -16.76
C ALA A 441 3.25 0.05 -17.42
N LYS A 442 3.58 1.25 -17.91
CA LYS A 442 2.63 2.13 -18.62
C LYS A 442 3.00 2.21 -20.11
N THR A 443 2.00 2.43 -20.96
CA THR A 443 2.18 2.81 -22.38
C THR A 443 2.66 4.26 -22.48
N GLU A 444 3.09 4.71 -23.67
CA GLU A 444 3.40 6.13 -23.92
C GLU A 444 2.20 7.05 -23.64
N SER A 445 0.98 6.55 -23.83
CA SER A 445 -0.27 7.24 -23.49
C SER A 445 -0.63 7.21 -22.00
N GLY A 446 0.19 6.58 -21.15
CA GLY A 446 0.00 6.51 -19.70
C GLY A 446 -0.96 5.42 -19.22
N ALA A 447 -1.47 4.54 -20.09
CA ALA A 447 -2.32 3.42 -19.72
C ALA A 447 -1.51 2.29 -19.10
N ILE A 448 -2.05 1.56 -18.12
CA ILE A 448 -1.40 0.36 -17.55
C ILE A 448 -1.32 -0.72 -18.63
N ASP A 449 -0.10 -1.12 -18.98
CA ASP A 449 0.20 -2.05 -20.05
C ASP A 449 0.15 -3.50 -19.54
N LEU A 450 -1.06 -4.07 -19.49
CA LEU A 450 -1.27 -5.45 -19.05
C LEU A 450 -0.80 -6.49 -20.09
N THR A 451 -0.32 -6.07 -21.27
CA THR A 451 0.36 -6.98 -22.21
C THR A 451 1.72 -7.46 -21.69
N LYS A 452 2.30 -6.70 -20.76
CA LYS A 452 3.55 -7.02 -20.05
C LYS A 452 3.32 -7.77 -18.73
N ALA A 453 2.08 -8.07 -18.38
CA ALA A 453 1.73 -8.84 -17.18
C ALA A 453 1.31 -10.27 -17.55
N GLU A 454 1.63 -11.23 -16.70
CA GLU A 454 1.15 -12.61 -16.81
C GLU A 454 -0.31 -12.67 -16.36
N ARG A 455 -1.20 -13.15 -17.25
CA ARG A 455 -2.53 -13.59 -16.86
C ARG A 455 -2.43 -15.01 -16.32
N PHE A 456 -2.54 -15.16 -15.00
CA PHE A 456 -2.31 -16.47 -14.35
C PHE A 456 -3.60 -17.11 -13.81
N ALA A 457 -4.70 -16.35 -13.69
CA ALA A 457 -5.97 -16.88 -13.23
C ALA A 457 -7.17 -16.04 -13.71
N GLU A 458 -8.35 -16.64 -13.64
CA GLU A 458 -9.63 -15.99 -13.95
C GLU A 458 -10.72 -16.54 -13.02
N GLY A 459 -11.49 -15.65 -12.41
CA GLY A 459 -12.68 -15.99 -11.64
C GLY A 459 -13.97 -15.51 -12.31
N GLY A 460 -15.12 -15.78 -11.70
CA GLY A 460 -16.43 -15.39 -12.24
C GLY A 460 -16.61 -13.88 -12.44
N THR A 461 -15.92 -13.05 -11.65
CA THR A 461 -16.06 -11.58 -11.66
C THR A 461 -14.81 -10.83 -12.11
N HIS A 462 -13.64 -11.48 -12.13
CA HIS A 462 -12.35 -10.81 -12.39
C HIS A 462 -11.41 -11.68 -13.21
N VAL A 463 -10.50 -11.03 -13.94
CA VAL A 463 -9.33 -11.64 -14.57
C VAL A 463 -8.08 -11.18 -13.81
N LEU A 464 -7.22 -12.11 -13.43
CA LEU A 464 -6.06 -11.84 -12.58
C LEU A 464 -4.79 -11.72 -13.43
N TYR A 465 -4.10 -10.60 -13.25
CA TYR A 465 -2.83 -10.27 -13.88
C TYR A 465 -1.77 -10.03 -12.82
N ARG A 466 -0.52 -10.37 -13.14
CA ARG A 466 0.63 -10.06 -12.29
C ARG A 466 1.84 -9.68 -13.15
N PHE A 467 2.46 -8.57 -12.82
CA PHE A 467 3.75 -8.21 -13.41
C PHE A 467 4.88 -9.05 -12.76
N PRO A 468 5.95 -9.37 -13.49
CA PRO A 468 7.12 -10.02 -12.91
C PRO A 468 7.60 -9.28 -11.65
N ASP A 469 7.88 -10.03 -10.59
CA ASP A 469 8.34 -9.53 -9.29
C ASP A 469 7.43 -8.54 -8.56
N ALA A 470 6.23 -8.25 -9.09
CA ALA A 470 5.29 -7.35 -8.42
C ALA A 470 4.81 -7.95 -7.09
N PRO A 471 4.82 -7.16 -6.00
CA PRO A 471 4.29 -7.57 -4.70
C PRO A 471 2.75 -7.49 -4.64
N TYR A 472 2.07 -7.45 -5.78
CA TYR A 472 0.62 -7.32 -5.89
C TYR A 472 0.06 -8.07 -7.10
N VAL A 473 -1.24 -8.32 -7.05
CA VAL A 473 -2.07 -8.89 -8.11
C VAL A 473 -3.05 -7.81 -8.57
N ILE A 474 -3.20 -7.68 -9.88
CA ILE A 474 -4.20 -6.81 -10.50
C ILE A 474 -5.39 -7.67 -10.90
N LYS A 475 -6.54 -7.42 -10.29
CA LYS A 475 -7.81 -8.04 -10.63
C LYS A 475 -8.59 -7.09 -11.53
N VAL A 476 -8.61 -7.36 -12.85
CA VAL A 476 -9.42 -6.60 -13.80
C VAL A 476 -10.87 -7.08 -13.67
N MET A 477 -11.79 -6.18 -13.31
CA MET A 477 -13.21 -6.53 -13.16
C MET A 477 -13.84 -6.80 -14.54
N LYS A 478 -14.59 -7.90 -14.67
CA LYS A 478 -15.28 -8.27 -15.91
C LYS A 478 -16.44 -7.34 -16.23
N GLN A 479 -17.23 -7.04 -15.19
CA GLN A 479 -18.17 -5.93 -15.22
C GLN A 479 -17.36 -4.67 -14.90
N ASN A 480 -17.52 -3.61 -15.68
CA ASN A 480 -16.79 -2.36 -15.51
C ASN A 480 -17.67 -1.36 -14.75
N PRO A 481 -17.78 -1.48 -13.41
CA PRO A 481 -18.68 -0.64 -12.62
C PRO A 481 -18.35 0.84 -12.78
N ASN A 482 -19.39 1.65 -12.70
CA ASN A 482 -19.22 3.09 -12.69
C ASN A 482 -18.63 3.57 -11.33
N PRO A 483 -18.11 4.80 -11.24
CA PRO A 483 -17.49 5.29 -10.02
C PRO A 483 -18.35 5.20 -8.75
N LYS A 484 -19.68 5.36 -8.87
CA LYS A 484 -20.59 5.28 -7.71
C LYS A 484 -20.73 3.84 -7.21
N GLU A 485 -20.85 2.88 -8.13
CA GLU A 485 -20.89 1.46 -7.78
C GLU A 485 -19.59 1.01 -7.10
N LEU A 486 -18.45 1.55 -7.54
CA LEU A 486 -17.15 1.31 -6.93
C LEU A 486 -17.06 1.90 -5.51
N GLU A 487 -17.59 3.11 -5.31
CA GLU A 487 -17.64 3.76 -4.00
C GLU A 487 -18.51 2.97 -3.01
N GLU A 488 -19.67 2.46 -3.46
CA GLU A 488 -20.52 1.60 -2.66
C GLU A 488 -19.86 0.26 -2.32
N LEU A 489 -19.08 -0.30 -3.26
CA LEU A 489 -18.27 -1.49 -2.99
C LEU A 489 -17.21 -1.23 -1.91
N GLU A 490 -16.50 -0.10 -1.98
CA GLU A 490 -15.52 0.31 -0.96
C GLU A 490 -16.16 0.50 0.42
N LYS A 491 -17.38 1.06 0.50
CA LYS A 491 -18.14 1.15 1.77
C LYS A 491 -18.42 -0.23 2.36
N LYS A 492 -18.80 -1.21 1.54
CA LYS A 492 -19.03 -2.59 1.99
C LYS A 492 -17.73 -3.24 2.50
N TYR A 493 -16.61 -3.05 1.79
CA TYR A 493 -15.30 -3.52 2.25
C TYR A 493 -14.84 -2.84 3.55
N ALA A 494 -15.15 -1.55 3.75
CA ALA A 494 -14.85 -0.87 5.01
C ALA A 494 -15.57 -1.53 6.20
N VAL A 495 -16.84 -1.93 6.02
CA VAL A 495 -17.59 -2.68 7.05
C VAL A 495 -16.97 -4.06 7.26
N LEU A 496 -16.55 -4.75 6.19
CA LEU A 496 -15.85 -6.04 6.30
C LEU A 496 -14.59 -5.90 7.16
N TYR A 497 -13.76 -4.90 6.89
CA TYR A 497 -12.53 -4.64 7.64
C TYR A 497 -12.81 -4.33 9.11
N ASP A 498 -13.84 -3.54 9.42
CA ASP A 498 -14.28 -3.26 10.80
C ASP A 498 -14.75 -4.52 11.55
N CYS A 499 -15.40 -5.45 10.84
CA CYS A 499 -15.92 -6.67 11.44
C CYS A 499 -14.82 -7.71 11.69
N PHE A 500 -13.85 -7.82 10.78
CA PHE A 500 -12.87 -8.90 10.81
C PHE A 500 -11.50 -8.51 11.37
N ASP A 501 -11.05 -7.26 11.24
CA ASP A 501 -9.72 -6.83 11.70
C ASP A 501 -9.73 -6.34 13.16
N ARG A 502 -10.09 -7.26 14.05
CA ARG A 502 -10.21 -7.01 15.49
C ARG A 502 -8.99 -7.49 16.26
N ASP A 503 -8.85 -7.01 17.49
CA ASP A 503 -7.86 -7.50 18.47
C ASP A 503 -6.44 -7.60 17.91
N ASN A 504 -6.01 -6.60 17.14
CA ASN A 504 -4.68 -6.52 16.55
C ASN A 504 -4.39 -7.52 15.43
N LYS A 505 -5.41 -8.23 14.96
CA LYS A 505 -5.28 -9.23 13.90
C LYS A 505 -5.74 -8.66 12.57
N GLN A 506 -4.86 -8.70 11.57
CA GLN A 506 -5.24 -8.37 10.20
C GLN A 506 -5.79 -9.63 9.54
N ARG A 507 -7.12 -9.79 9.54
CA ARG A 507 -7.87 -10.91 8.98
C ARG A 507 -8.35 -10.68 7.56
N CYS A 508 -8.31 -9.45 7.06
CA CYS A 508 -8.68 -9.17 5.68
C CYS A 508 -7.45 -8.92 4.81
N ILE A 509 -7.57 -9.27 3.53
CA ILE A 509 -6.69 -8.82 2.47
C ILE A 509 -7.20 -7.47 2.01
N ARG A 510 -6.31 -6.48 1.93
CA ARG A 510 -6.68 -5.11 1.54
C ARG A 510 -6.87 -5.01 0.03
N GLU A 511 -8.12 -5.01 -0.39
CA GLU A 511 -8.49 -4.71 -1.76
C GLU A 511 -8.65 -3.20 -1.95
N GLN A 512 -8.16 -2.70 -3.08
CA GLN A 512 -8.33 -1.31 -3.45
C GLN A 512 -8.88 -1.24 -4.87
N HIS A 513 -10.06 -0.65 -5.01
CA HIS A 513 -10.74 -0.52 -6.27
C HIS A 513 -10.42 0.84 -6.91
N THR A 514 -10.13 0.84 -8.21
CA THR A 514 -9.87 2.07 -8.99
C THR A 514 -10.30 1.89 -10.45
N ILE A 515 -10.59 2.98 -11.15
CA ILE A 515 -10.82 2.98 -12.60
C ILE A 515 -9.58 3.57 -13.26
N GLN A 516 -8.94 2.77 -14.13
CA GLN A 516 -7.71 3.16 -14.82
C GLN A 516 -7.82 2.89 -16.31
N HIS A 517 -7.05 3.62 -17.12
CA HIS A 517 -6.82 3.21 -18.51
C HIS A 517 -5.88 2.00 -18.52
N VAL A 518 -6.27 0.96 -19.24
CA VAL A 518 -5.49 -0.27 -19.38
C VAL A 518 -5.41 -0.69 -20.85
N LEU A 519 -4.26 -1.25 -21.24
CA LEU A 519 -4.07 -1.96 -22.50
C LEU A 519 -4.11 -3.46 -22.21
N LEU A 520 -5.18 -4.13 -22.64
CA LEU A 520 -5.32 -5.58 -22.52
C LEU A 520 -4.73 -6.28 -23.77
N PRO A 521 -4.20 -7.51 -23.64
CA PRO A 521 -3.73 -8.28 -24.79
C PRO A 521 -4.77 -8.36 -25.91
N GLY A 522 -4.40 -7.89 -27.11
CA GLY A 522 -5.26 -7.93 -28.30
C GLY A 522 -6.44 -6.92 -28.31
N LYS A 523 -6.45 -5.93 -27.42
CA LYS A 523 -7.46 -4.87 -27.37
C LYS A 523 -6.82 -3.48 -27.43
N GLU A 524 -7.60 -2.48 -27.81
CA GLU A 524 -7.20 -1.07 -27.71
C GLU A 524 -7.22 -0.57 -26.24
N PRO A 525 -6.45 0.49 -25.90
CA PRO A 525 -6.50 1.10 -24.58
C PRO A 525 -7.92 1.52 -24.19
N GLN A 526 -8.37 1.09 -23.01
CA GLN A 526 -9.74 1.36 -22.53
C GLN A 526 -9.78 1.57 -21.02
N LYS A 527 -10.84 2.20 -20.51
CA LYS A 527 -11.09 2.29 -19.07
C LYS A 527 -11.54 0.94 -18.53
N ALA A 528 -10.88 0.47 -17.47
CA ALA A 528 -11.30 -0.70 -16.73
C ALA A 528 -11.26 -0.42 -15.22
N ALA A 529 -12.25 -0.94 -14.52
CA ALA A 529 -12.22 -1.06 -13.08
C ALA A 529 -11.26 -2.19 -12.67
N LEU A 530 -10.38 -1.89 -11.73
CA LEU A 530 -9.33 -2.76 -11.22
C LEU A 530 -9.47 -2.87 -9.70
N SER A 531 -9.27 -4.05 -9.15
CA SER A 531 -8.90 -4.24 -7.74
C SER A 531 -7.42 -4.59 -7.65
N ILE A 532 -6.64 -3.81 -6.90
CA ILE A 532 -5.20 -4.06 -6.70
C ILE A 532 -4.98 -4.63 -5.32
N VAL A 533 -4.49 -5.86 -5.27
CA VAL A 533 -4.44 -6.70 -4.07
C VAL A 533 -2.99 -7.05 -3.73
N PRO A 534 -2.51 -6.84 -2.49
CA PRO A 534 -1.15 -7.21 -2.11
C PRO A 534 -0.98 -8.73 -2.12
N TYR A 535 0.20 -9.18 -2.55
CA TYR A 535 0.55 -10.58 -2.50
C TYR A 535 1.01 -10.95 -1.08
N GLU A 536 0.09 -11.53 -0.30
CA GLU A 536 0.35 -11.87 1.10
C GLU A 536 1.06 -13.21 1.28
N LYS A 537 1.79 -13.36 2.40
CA LYS A 537 2.51 -14.60 2.74
C LYS A 537 1.58 -15.82 2.88
N CYS A 538 0.30 -15.62 3.21
CA CYS A 538 -0.68 -16.70 3.38
C CYS A 538 -0.79 -17.58 2.13
N PHE A 539 -0.65 -17.00 0.93
CA PHE A 539 -0.69 -17.73 -0.34
C PHE A 539 0.48 -18.72 -0.49
N LYS A 540 1.61 -18.47 0.18
CA LYS A 540 2.80 -19.35 0.18
C LYS A 540 2.81 -20.37 1.32
N SER A 541 1.82 -20.36 2.23
CA SER A 541 1.81 -21.31 3.34
C SER A 541 1.71 -22.75 2.84
N LYS A 542 2.51 -23.65 3.45
CA LYS A 542 2.52 -25.08 3.13
C LYS A 542 1.31 -25.82 3.70
N VAL A 543 0.75 -25.32 4.81
CA VAL A 543 -0.41 -25.91 5.47
C VAL A 543 -1.53 -24.89 5.40
N LYS A 544 -2.42 -25.07 4.43
CA LYS A 544 -3.57 -24.19 4.20
C LYS A 544 -4.75 -24.97 3.63
N PHE A 545 -5.96 -24.45 3.83
CA PHE A 545 -7.17 -24.92 3.19
C PHE A 545 -8.15 -23.77 2.98
N ASP A 546 -8.95 -23.86 1.92
CA ASP A 546 -10.02 -22.90 1.65
C ASP A 546 -11.29 -23.32 2.36
N PHE A 547 -11.96 -22.36 3.00
CA PHE A 547 -13.37 -22.47 3.33
C PHE A 547 -14.16 -22.20 2.04
N LYS A 548 -14.18 -23.20 1.15
CA LYS A 548 -14.84 -23.14 -0.16
C LYS A 548 -16.01 -24.12 -0.20
N ILE A 549 -17.18 -23.63 -0.58
CA ILE A 549 -18.38 -24.45 -0.75
C ILE A 549 -18.40 -25.20 -2.09
N GLU A 550 -19.14 -26.30 -2.11
CA GLU A 550 -19.53 -27.08 -3.28
C GLU A 550 -21.06 -27.27 -3.24
N PRO A 551 -21.85 -26.39 -3.88
CA PRO A 551 -23.29 -26.44 -3.77
C PRO A 551 -23.88 -27.72 -4.35
N ALA A 552 -24.54 -28.50 -3.50
CA ALA A 552 -25.29 -29.68 -3.92
C ALA A 552 -26.42 -29.30 -4.91
N GLU A 553 -26.93 -28.07 -4.86
CA GLU A 553 -27.95 -27.58 -5.79
C GLU A 553 -27.49 -27.60 -7.27
N LEU A 554 -26.18 -27.58 -7.52
CA LEU A 554 -25.58 -27.72 -8.86
C LEU A 554 -25.32 -29.19 -9.25
N ASP A 555 -25.66 -30.12 -8.36
CA ASP A 555 -25.45 -31.55 -8.53
C ASP A 555 -26.77 -32.31 -8.29
N PRO A 556 -27.59 -32.46 -9.34
CA PRO A 556 -28.84 -33.22 -9.28
C PRO A 556 -28.68 -34.64 -8.74
N TYR A 557 -27.55 -35.30 -9.00
CA TYR A 557 -27.29 -36.65 -8.49
C TYR A 557 -27.25 -36.62 -6.95
N LEU A 558 -26.49 -35.68 -6.36
CA LEU A 558 -26.44 -35.53 -4.90
C LEU A 558 -27.80 -35.17 -4.31
N MET A 559 -28.53 -34.25 -4.93
CA MET A 559 -29.86 -33.82 -4.48
C MET A 559 -30.88 -34.96 -4.50
N GLU A 560 -30.83 -35.85 -5.50
CA GLU A 560 -31.71 -37.00 -5.60
C GLU A 560 -31.33 -38.12 -4.62
N HIS A 561 -30.06 -38.51 -4.59
CA HIS A 561 -29.58 -39.64 -3.80
C HIS A 561 -29.47 -39.33 -2.31
N ASN A 562 -29.39 -38.05 -1.92
CA ASN A 562 -29.33 -37.62 -0.53
C ASN A 562 -30.54 -36.75 -0.13
N LYS A 563 -31.66 -36.83 -0.84
CA LYS A 563 -32.84 -35.98 -0.62
C LYS A 563 -33.26 -35.85 0.85
N VAL A 564 -33.38 -36.98 1.56
CA VAL A 564 -33.76 -36.99 2.98
C VAL A 564 -32.74 -36.25 3.85
N LEU A 565 -31.45 -36.42 3.56
CA LEU A 565 -30.38 -35.74 4.28
C LEU A 565 -30.36 -34.24 3.96
N CYS A 566 -30.54 -33.84 2.71
CA CYS A 566 -30.66 -32.44 2.30
C CYS A 566 -31.86 -31.75 2.97
N ASP A 567 -33.01 -32.42 3.02
CA ASP A 567 -34.21 -31.90 3.70
C ASP A 567 -33.96 -31.68 5.20
N LYS A 568 -33.31 -32.65 5.88
CA LYS A 568 -32.91 -32.52 7.28
C LYS A 568 -31.90 -31.40 7.49
N ALA A 569 -30.87 -31.34 6.66
CA ALA A 569 -29.84 -30.31 6.72
C ALA A 569 -30.44 -28.91 6.55
N ASN A 570 -31.37 -28.70 5.62
CA ASN A 570 -32.04 -27.40 5.45
C ASN A 570 -32.89 -27.02 6.67
N LYS A 571 -33.69 -27.94 7.21
CA LYS A 571 -34.49 -27.68 8.42
C LYS A 571 -33.64 -27.25 9.61
N ILE A 572 -32.53 -27.95 9.83
CA ILE A 572 -31.67 -27.72 11.00
C ILE A 572 -30.78 -26.49 10.79
N LEU A 573 -30.11 -26.42 9.63
CA LEU A 573 -29.06 -25.43 9.37
C LEU A 573 -29.59 -24.11 8.80
N ILE A 574 -30.80 -24.06 8.26
CA ILE A 574 -31.42 -22.82 7.75
C ILE A 574 -32.58 -22.38 8.65
N HIS A 575 -33.49 -23.30 9.01
CA HIS A 575 -34.71 -22.94 9.76
C HIS A 575 -34.61 -23.09 11.29
N LYS A 576 -33.49 -23.61 11.82
CA LYS A 576 -33.31 -23.87 13.26
C LYS A 576 -34.40 -24.81 13.83
N ASP A 577 -34.94 -25.71 13.02
CA ASP A 577 -35.91 -26.71 13.46
C ASP A 577 -35.17 -27.92 14.07
N HIS A 578 -35.13 -27.97 15.39
CA HIS A 578 -34.51 -29.06 16.17
C HIS A 578 -35.48 -30.18 16.54
N SER A 579 -36.65 -30.27 15.90
CA SER A 579 -37.63 -31.32 16.18
C SER A 579 -37.14 -32.73 15.88
N ASP A 580 -36.09 -32.88 15.05
CA ASP A 580 -35.46 -34.15 14.71
C ASP A 580 -34.04 -34.24 15.32
N SER A 581 -33.89 -34.99 16.41
CA SER A 581 -32.62 -35.16 17.14
C SER A 581 -31.60 -36.11 16.47
N SER A 582 -31.84 -36.53 15.23
CA SER A 582 -31.08 -37.59 14.55
C SER A 582 -30.00 -37.13 13.56
N PHE A 583 -29.72 -35.83 13.44
CA PHE A 583 -28.76 -35.32 12.44
C PHE A 583 -27.32 -35.36 12.96
N ASP A 584 -26.49 -36.23 12.37
CA ASP A 584 -25.05 -36.22 12.57
C ASP A 584 -24.40 -35.20 11.63
N PHE A 585 -23.70 -34.22 12.19
CA PHE A 585 -22.97 -33.21 11.40
C PHE A 585 -21.92 -33.81 10.46
N ASN A 586 -21.39 -35.01 10.76
CA ASN A 586 -20.43 -35.68 9.90
C ASN A 586 -21.06 -36.23 8.62
N ASP A 587 -22.38 -36.48 8.59
CA ASP A 587 -23.07 -36.91 7.37
C ASP A 587 -23.11 -35.81 6.30
N TYR A 588 -22.89 -34.54 6.68
CA TYR A 588 -22.87 -33.42 5.74
C TYR A 588 -21.80 -33.54 4.65
N SER A 589 -20.75 -34.36 4.85
CA SER A 589 -19.77 -34.66 3.80
C SER A 589 -20.38 -35.32 2.56
N ARG A 590 -21.59 -35.86 2.66
CA ARG A 590 -22.37 -36.40 1.53
C ARG A 590 -23.10 -35.32 0.72
N ILE A 591 -23.25 -34.12 1.28
CA ILE A 591 -23.83 -32.95 0.61
C ILE A 591 -22.71 -32.07 0.07
N ASP A 592 -21.71 -31.76 0.91
CA ASP A 592 -20.54 -30.97 0.55
C ASP A 592 -19.30 -31.60 1.20
N GLU A 593 -18.48 -32.28 0.38
CA GLU A 593 -17.32 -33.03 0.85
C GLU A 593 -16.28 -32.12 1.51
N ARG A 594 -16.07 -30.91 0.97
CA ARG A 594 -15.06 -29.96 1.47
C ARG A 594 -15.43 -29.44 2.84
N ILE A 595 -16.66 -28.97 3.00
CA ILE A 595 -17.15 -28.47 4.28
C ILE A 595 -17.23 -29.62 5.29
N GLY A 596 -17.66 -30.82 4.87
CA GLY A 596 -17.64 -32.01 5.72
C GLY A 596 -16.26 -32.33 6.29
N LYS A 597 -15.19 -32.25 5.48
CA LYS A 597 -13.81 -32.42 5.95
C LYS A 597 -13.38 -31.35 6.95
N ILE A 598 -13.83 -30.10 6.79
CA ILE A 598 -13.57 -29.02 7.76
C ILE A 598 -14.25 -29.37 9.10
N VAL A 599 -15.52 -29.78 9.07
CA VAL A 599 -16.29 -30.18 10.27
C VAL A 599 -15.63 -31.34 11.01
N GLN A 600 -15.18 -32.36 10.29
CA GLN A 600 -14.44 -33.49 10.88
C GLN A 600 -13.10 -33.03 11.47
N ARG A 601 -12.38 -32.14 10.79
CA ARG A 601 -11.11 -31.60 11.31
C ARG A 601 -11.31 -30.82 12.59
N LEU A 602 -12.41 -30.07 12.70
CA LEU A 602 -12.74 -29.35 13.91
C LEU A 602 -12.75 -30.30 15.10
N ASP A 603 -13.26 -31.54 15.02
CA ASP A 603 -13.25 -32.48 16.16
C ASP A 603 -11.85 -32.72 16.76
N SER A 604 -10.82 -32.73 15.91
CA SER A 604 -9.45 -33.15 16.25
C SER A 604 -8.44 -32.04 16.47
N ASP A 605 -8.73 -30.78 16.08
CA ASP A 605 -7.78 -29.66 16.11
C ASP A 605 -8.31 -28.50 16.98
N PRO A 606 -7.96 -28.45 18.28
CA PRO A 606 -8.44 -27.43 19.20
C PRO A 606 -8.08 -25.99 18.79
N LYS A 607 -6.89 -25.77 18.24
CA LYS A 607 -6.44 -24.44 17.80
C LYS A 607 -7.26 -23.95 16.60
N LEU A 608 -7.59 -24.87 15.69
CA LEU A 608 -8.48 -24.55 14.59
C LEU A 608 -9.91 -24.27 15.07
N LYS A 609 -10.41 -24.98 16.11
CA LYS A 609 -11.72 -24.68 16.71
C LYS A 609 -11.81 -23.22 17.17
N GLU A 610 -10.84 -22.77 17.96
CA GLU A 610 -10.79 -21.39 18.47
C GLU A 610 -10.81 -20.37 17.31
N LEU A 611 -10.01 -20.64 16.28
CA LEU A 611 -9.95 -19.76 15.12
C LEU A 611 -11.25 -19.76 14.30
N MET A 612 -11.90 -20.91 14.16
CA MET A 612 -13.19 -21.02 13.47
C MET A 612 -14.29 -20.29 14.24
N ILE A 613 -14.29 -20.35 15.58
CA ILE A 613 -15.20 -19.57 16.43
C ILE A 613 -15.01 -18.06 16.17
N GLU A 614 -13.76 -17.59 16.11
CA GLU A 614 -13.43 -16.20 15.77
C GLU A 614 -14.02 -15.81 14.40
N PHE A 615 -13.73 -16.60 13.36
CA PHE A 615 -14.22 -16.37 12.00
C PHE A 615 -15.75 -16.29 11.93
N LEU A 616 -16.47 -17.24 12.53
CA LEU A 616 -17.93 -17.32 12.49
C LEU A 616 -18.59 -16.16 13.24
N ASN A 617 -18.00 -15.73 14.36
CA ASN A 617 -18.50 -14.56 15.10
C ASN A 617 -18.30 -13.26 14.32
N HIS A 618 -17.15 -13.09 13.67
CA HIS A 618 -16.89 -11.92 12.81
C HIS A 618 -17.82 -11.91 11.60
N TYR A 619 -18.07 -13.07 10.98
CA TYR A 619 -19.04 -13.17 9.90
C TYR A 619 -20.45 -12.83 10.39
N ARG A 620 -20.88 -13.34 11.55
CA ARG A 620 -22.23 -13.01 12.08
C ARG A 620 -22.43 -11.51 12.22
N ASP A 621 -21.46 -10.80 12.80
CA ASP A 621 -21.53 -9.34 12.92
C ASP A 621 -21.53 -8.63 11.55
N PHE A 622 -20.70 -9.08 10.61
CA PHE A 622 -20.68 -8.56 9.25
C PHE A 622 -22.04 -8.72 8.55
N TYR A 623 -22.64 -9.91 8.64
CA TYR A 623 -23.95 -10.19 8.05
C TYR A 623 -25.03 -9.34 8.71
N GLN A 624 -25.05 -9.21 10.04
CA GLN A 624 -26.02 -8.38 10.75
C GLN A 624 -25.95 -6.90 10.35
N LYS A 625 -24.75 -6.37 10.08
CA LYS A 625 -24.55 -4.98 9.67
C LYS A 625 -24.88 -4.71 8.20
N THR A 626 -24.75 -5.71 7.34
CA THR A 626 -24.76 -5.49 5.87
C THR A 626 -25.84 -6.27 5.12
N ASN A 627 -26.37 -7.33 5.73
CA ASN A 627 -27.20 -8.36 5.11
C ASN A 627 -26.51 -9.14 3.96
N ILE A 628 -25.19 -8.98 3.79
CA ILE A 628 -24.41 -9.61 2.70
C ILE A 628 -24.00 -11.02 3.08
N ILE A 629 -24.32 -11.97 2.20
CA ILE A 629 -23.81 -13.35 2.28
C ILE A 629 -22.45 -13.38 1.58
N MET A 630 -21.38 -13.67 2.31
CA MET A 630 -20.02 -13.76 1.79
C MET A 630 -19.91 -14.90 0.76
N ASP A 631 -19.29 -14.59 -0.37
CA ASP A 631 -18.98 -15.54 -1.44
C ASP A 631 -17.83 -16.47 -1.04
N ALA A 632 -18.18 -17.69 -0.64
CA ALA A 632 -17.24 -18.79 -0.41
C ALA A 632 -17.09 -19.71 -1.64
N MET A 633 -17.55 -19.33 -2.84
CA MET A 633 -17.34 -20.11 -4.05
C MET A 633 -15.94 -19.90 -4.64
N GLY A 634 -15.41 -18.67 -4.55
CA GLY A 634 -14.09 -18.34 -5.09
C GLY A 634 -12.95 -19.06 -4.36
N PHE A 635 -11.96 -19.53 -5.11
CA PHE A 635 -10.72 -20.06 -4.55
C PHE A 635 -9.98 -18.99 -3.73
N GLU A 636 -9.47 -19.37 -2.56
CA GLU A 636 -8.75 -18.49 -1.64
C GLU A 636 -9.50 -17.20 -1.23
N ASN A 637 -10.82 -17.16 -1.40
CA ASN A 637 -11.66 -16.08 -0.89
C ASN A 637 -11.70 -16.08 0.65
N ILE A 638 -11.69 -17.26 1.27
CA ILE A 638 -11.64 -17.44 2.72
C ILE A 638 -10.60 -18.52 2.99
N LEU A 639 -9.39 -18.10 3.32
CA LEU A 639 -8.24 -18.99 3.44
C LEU A 639 -7.85 -19.18 4.90
N PHE A 640 -7.81 -20.42 5.36
CA PHE A 640 -7.22 -20.81 6.65
C PHE A 640 -5.82 -21.35 6.41
N PHE A 641 -4.83 -20.91 7.18
CA PHE A 641 -3.44 -21.31 6.99
C PHE A 641 -2.66 -21.30 8.31
N GLN A 642 -1.59 -22.06 8.38
CA GLN A 642 -0.62 -21.93 9.47
C GLN A 642 0.48 -20.94 9.08
N ASP A 643 0.83 -20.05 10.01
CA ASP A 643 1.95 -19.13 9.84
C ASP A 643 3.31 -19.82 10.01
N GLU A 644 4.39 -19.03 9.95
CA GLU A 644 5.77 -19.53 10.09
C GLU A 644 6.04 -20.19 11.46
N LYS A 645 5.20 -19.91 12.48
CA LYS A 645 5.27 -20.51 13.81
C LYS A 645 4.37 -21.73 13.97
N GLY A 646 3.61 -22.10 12.93
CA GLY A 646 2.66 -23.21 12.96
C GLY A 646 1.32 -22.85 13.60
N GLU A 647 1.06 -21.57 13.89
CA GLU A 647 -0.21 -21.13 14.47
C GLU A 647 -1.26 -20.89 13.39
N TRP A 648 -2.49 -21.31 13.66
CA TRP A 648 -3.61 -21.13 12.74
C TRP A 648 -3.99 -19.65 12.61
N GLN A 649 -4.13 -19.21 11.36
CA GLN A 649 -4.62 -17.91 10.95
C GLN A 649 -5.67 -18.06 9.85
N PHE A 650 -6.49 -17.04 9.63
CA PHE A 650 -7.33 -16.95 8.44
C PHE A 650 -7.23 -15.57 7.77
N LYS A 651 -7.49 -15.55 6.46
CA LYS A 651 -7.53 -14.36 5.61
C LYS A 651 -8.80 -14.35 4.75
N ILE A 652 -9.47 -13.20 4.74
CA ILE A 652 -10.67 -12.91 3.95
C ILE A 652 -10.28 -12.06 2.74
N GLY A 653 -10.53 -12.56 1.54
CA GLY A 653 -10.29 -11.93 0.24
C GLY A 653 -11.58 -11.40 -0.41
N SER A 654 -11.79 -11.74 -1.69
CA SER A 654 -12.87 -11.19 -2.55
C SER A 654 -14.25 -11.79 -2.31
N VAL A 655 -14.74 -11.65 -1.08
CA VAL A 655 -15.99 -12.27 -0.61
C VAL A 655 -17.24 -11.42 -0.85
N ILE A 656 -17.09 -10.14 -1.18
CA ILE A 656 -18.24 -9.25 -1.37
C ILE A 656 -18.72 -9.34 -2.82
N LYS A 657 -19.99 -9.74 -2.98
CA LYS A 657 -20.74 -9.78 -4.24
C LYS A 657 -22.07 -9.05 -4.07
N HIS A 658 -23.07 -9.41 -4.87
CA HIS A 658 -24.44 -8.90 -4.80
C HIS A 658 -25.36 -9.74 -3.91
N ASP A 659 -24.88 -10.88 -3.39
CA ASP A 659 -25.67 -11.82 -2.59
C ASP A 659 -26.09 -11.23 -1.23
N THR A 660 -27.40 -11.19 -0.97
CA THR A 660 -27.96 -10.71 0.30
C THR A 660 -29.03 -11.65 0.82
N GLY A 661 -29.18 -11.72 2.15
CA GLY A 661 -30.24 -12.53 2.76
C GLY A 661 -31.64 -12.06 2.36
N LYS A 662 -31.85 -10.74 2.29
CA LYS A 662 -33.10 -10.13 1.88
C LYS A 662 -33.49 -10.54 0.45
N TYR A 663 -32.57 -10.42 -0.51
CA TYR A 663 -32.87 -10.80 -1.88
C TYR A 663 -33.03 -12.31 -2.04
N THR A 664 -32.26 -13.11 -1.27
CA THR A 664 -32.46 -14.57 -1.21
C THR A 664 -33.90 -14.90 -0.79
N ASN A 665 -34.42 -14.24 0.25
CA ASN A 665 -35.82 -14.42 0.68
C ASN A 665 -36.82 -14.03 -0.41
N GLU A 666 -36.64 -12.89 -1.07
CA GLU A 666 -37.51 -12.42 -2.15
C GLU A 666 -37.54 -13.42 -3.32
N LEU A 667 -36.37 -13.94 -3.71
CA LEU A 667 -36.23 -14.94 -4.76
C LEU A 667 -36.94 -16.24 -4.41
N PHE A 668 -36.69 -16.80 -3.22
CA PHE A 668 -37.32 -18.05 -2.79
C PHE A 668 -38.82 -17.90 -2.53
N GLN A 669 -39.29 -16.74 -2.09
CA GLN A 669 -40.73 -16.45 -2.02
C GLN A 669 -41.38 -16.46 -3.40
N ALA A 670 -40.70 -15.90 -4.42
CA ALA A 670 -41.18 -15.93 -5.80
C ALA A 670 -41.21 -17.37 -6.36
N LEU A 671 -40.15 -18.15 -6.13
CA LEU A 671 -40.09 -19.56 -6.52
C LEU A 671 -41.18 -20.39 -5.85
N HIS A 672 -41.37 -20.22 -4.54
CA HIS A 672 -42.39 -20.92 -3.75
C HIS A 672 -43.81 -20.59 -4.22
N SER A 673 -44.05 -19.34 -4.60
CA SER A 673 -45.33 -18.87 -5.15
C SER A 673 -45.52 -19.22 -6.63
N GLU A 674 -44.64 -20.04 -7.21
CA GLU A 674 -44.62 -20.46 -8.62
C GLU A 674 -44.61 -19.29 -9.61
N LYS A 675 -44.06 -18.14 -9.21
CA LYS A 675 -43.82 -17.02 -10.12
C LYS A 675 -42.69 -17.37 -11.09
N GLU A 676 -42.76 -16.81 -12.29
CA GLU A 676 -41.69 -16.94 -13.26
C GLU A 676 -40.42 -16.23 -12.77
N VAL A 677 -39.30 -16.95 -12.76
CA VAL A 677 -37.99 -16.49 -12.29
C VAL A 677 -36.95 -16.88 -13.33
N ASP A 678 -36.25 -15.90 -13.89
CA ASP A 678 -35.15 -16.14 -14.81
C ASP A 678 -33.89 -16.54 -14.03
N LEU A 679 -33.61 -17.85 -13.98
CA LEU A 679 -32.41 -18.40 -13.34
C LEU A 679 -31.16 -18.30 -14.23
N ASN A 680 -31.27 -17.81 -15.47
CA ASN A 680 -30.11 -17.54 -16.32
C ASN A 680 -29.48 -16.18 -15.99
N SER A 681 -30.21 -15.29 -15.32
CA SER A 681 -29.65 -14.07 -14.74
C SER A 681 -28.60 -14.43 -13.70
N PHE A 682 -27.37 -13.91 -13.86
CA PHE A 682 -26.26 -14.13 -12.93
C PHE A 682 -26.64 -13.84 -11.47
N VAL A 683 -27.43 -12.78 -11.24
CA VAL A 683 -27.87 -12.40 -9.89
C VAL A 683 -28.78 -13.45 -9.28
N ASN A 684 -29.78 -13.91 -10.02
CA ASN A 684 -30.71 -14.95 -9.55
C ASN A 684 -30.01 -16.29 -9.37
N PHE A 685 -29.07 -16.60 -10.27
CA PHE A 685 -28.30 -17.83 -10.24
C PHE A 685 -27.51 -17.97 -8.93
N THR A 686 -26.69 -16.98 -8.56
CA THR A 686 -25.90 -17.10 -7.31
C THR A 686 -26.77 -17.16 -6.06
N HIS A 687 -27.91 -16.44 -6.04
CA HIS A 687 -28.85 -16.51 -4.92
C HIS A 687 -29.57 -17.85 -4.84
N ALA A 688 -29.91 -18.47 -5.97
CA ALA A 688 -30.57 -19.77 -6.01
C ALA A 688 -29.61 -20.92 -5.65
N TYR A 689 -28.37 -20.87 -6.13
CA TYR A 689 -27.44 -22.01 -6.03
C TYR A 689 -26.37 -21.82 -4.95
N PHE A 690 -25.84 -20.61 -4.73
CA PHE A 690 -24.67 -20.42 -3.85
C PHE A 690 -25.08 -19.98 -2.44
N SER A 691 -26.06 -19.07 -2.33
CA SER A 691 -26.52 -18.57 -1.03
C SER A 691 -27.00 -19.67 -0.08
N PRO A 692 -27.81 -20.68 -0.49
CA PRO A 692 -28.22 -21.76 0.40
C PRO A 692 -27.03 -22.57 0.92
N ALA A 693 -26.08 -22.89 0.04
CA ALA A 693 -24.87 -23.63 0.39
C ALA A 693 -23.95 -22.83 1.34
N ASN A 694 -23.77 -21.52 1.09
CA ASN A 694 -23.02 -20.62 1.96
C ASN A 694 -23.62 -20.59 3.38
N ILE A 695 -24.94 -20.41 3.50
CA ILE A 695 -25.65 -20.37 4.77
C ILE A 695 -25.48 -21.69 5.53
N ARG A 696 -25.73 -22.83 4.86
CA ARG A 696 -25.56 -24.15 5.50
C ARG A 696 -24.13 -24.37 5.97
N ALA A 697 -23.13 -24.01 5.18
CA ALA A 697 -21.72 -24.25 5.53
C ALA A 697 -21.30 -23.54 6.83
N VAL A 698 -21.66 -22.26 6.98
CA VAL A 698 -21.31 -21.49 8.18
C VAL A 698 -22.15 -21.87 9.39
N ASN A 699 -23.43 -22.14 9.20
CA ASN A 699 -24.31 -22.57 10.29
C ASN A 699 -23.95 -23.97 10.78
N LEU A 700 -23.55 -24.87 9.90
CA LEU A 700 -23.04 -26.19 10.27
C LEU A 700 -21.81 -26.09 11.16
N CYS A 701 -20.82 -25.27 10.78
CA CYS A 701 -19.63 -25.06 11.58
C CYS A 701 -19.97 -24.41 12.93
N ALA A 702 -20.87 -23.41 12.94
CA ALA A 702 -21.32 -22.76 14.17
C ALA A 702 -21.99 -23.75 15.14
N MET A 703 -22.95 -24.53 14.65
CA MET A 703 -23.66 -25.51 15.46
C MET A 703 -22.76 -26.64 15.96
N LYS A 704 -21.83 -27.13 15.13
CA LYS A 704 -20.80 -28.11 15.52
C LYS A 704 -19.96 -27.60 16.70
N LEU A 705 -19.72 -26.28 16.77
CA LEU A 705 -18.96 -25.62 17.81
C LEU A 705 -19.82 -25.12 18.98
N GLY A 706 -21.12 -25.41 19.00
CA GLY A 706 -22.05 -24.97 20.05
C GLY A 706 -22.39 -23.48 20.01
N LEU A 707 -22.23 -22.82 18.86
CA LEU A 707 -22.58 -21.43 18.64
C LEU A 707 -23.98 -21.30 18.03
N GLU A 708 -24.60 -20.14 18.22
CA GLU A 708 -25.80 -19.74 17.46
C GLU A 708 -25.50 -19.65 15.95
N PRO A 709 -26.48 -19.89 15.07
CA PRO A 709 -26.30 -19.73 13.63
C PRO A 709 -25.71 -18.37 13.25
N VAL A 710 -24.92 -18.33 12.17
CA VAL A 710 -24.35 -17.10 11.62
C VAL A 710 -25.43 -16.33 10.85
N ILE A 711 -26.28 -17.03 10.10
CA ILE A 711 -27.39 -16.46 9.31
C ILE A 711 -28.66 -17.24 9.64
N ASN A 712 -29.73 -16.58 10.09
CA ASN A 712 -30.96 -17.26 10.54
C ASN A 712 -32.27 -16.56 10.17
N ASP A 713 -32.19 -15.50 9.36
CA ASP A 713 -33.32 -14.72 8.87
C ASP A 713 -33.66 -15.03 7.41
N VAL A 714 -33.04 -16.07 6.83
CA VAL A 714 -33.28 -16.54 5.46
C VAL A 714 -34.15 -17.80 5.49
N ILE A 715 -35.21 -17.82 4.68
CA ILE A 715 -36.20 -18.90 4.61
C ILE A 715 -36.16 -19.52 3.21
N ILE A 716 -35.84 -20.81 3.16
CA ILE A 716 -35.73 -21.58 1.92
C ILE A 716 -36.52 -22.88 2.04
N ASP A 717 -37.47 -23.14 1.14
CA ASP A 717 -38.16 -24.45 1.07
C ASP A 717 -37.25 -25.48 0.35
N PRO A 718 -36.92 -26.62 0.98
CA PRO A 718 -36.15 -27.68 0.35
C PRO A 718 -36.74 -28.19 -0.97
N LYS A 719 -38.06 -28.13 -1.14
CA LYS A 719 -38.73 -28.51 -2.39
C LYS A 719 -38.34 -27.58 -3.54
N ASP A 720 -38.16 -26.29 -3.26
CA ASP A 720 -37.74 -25.33 -4.27
C ASP A 720 -36.28 -25.57 -4.67
N LEU A 721 -35.41 -25.90 -3.71
CA LEU A 721 -34.02 -26.32 -3.99
C LEU A 721 -33.95 -27.56 -4.90
N PHE A 722 -34.80 -28.54 -4.65
CA PHE A 722 -34.90 -29.71 -5.52
C PHE A 722 -35.44 -29.34 -6.90
N LYS A 723 -36.46 -28.47 -7.00
CA LYS A 723 -36.99 -28.00 -8.29
C LYS A 723 -35.92 -27.26 -9.10
N ILE A 724 -35.12 -26.38 -8.49
CA ILE A 724 -34.08 -25.63 -9.22
C ILE A 724 -32.95 -26.54 -9.69
N SER A 725 -32.51 -27.54 -8.91
CA SER A 725 -31.46 -28.46 -9.36
C SER A 725 -31.91 -29.25 -10.60
N GLN A 726 -33.21 -29.56 -10.70
CA GLN A 726 -33.79 -30.23 -11.85
C GLN A 726 -33.96 -29.34 -13.09
N ARG A 727 -33.87 -28.00 -12.93
CA ARG A 727 -33.93 -27.02 -14.04
C ARG A 727 -32.61 -26.85 -14.78
N LEU A 728 -31.50 -27.41 -14.27
CA LEU A 728 -30.23 -27.47 -15.00
C LEU A 728 -30.42 -28.16 -16.36
N SER A 729 -29.61 -27.76 -17.33
CA SER A 729 -29.70 -28.28 -18.68
C SER A 729 -29.40 -29.78 -18.73
N ILE A 730 -29.88 -30.48 -19.76
CA ILE A 730 -29.65 -31.93 -19.86
C ILE A 730 -28.15 -32.27 -19.80
N PRO A 731 -27.24 -31.59 -20.52
CA PRO A 731 -25.79 -31.78 -20.37
C PRO A 731 -25.24 -31.53 -18.96
N GLU A 732 -25.70 -30.49 -18.26
CA GLU A 732 -25.25 -30.20 -16.89
C GLU A 732 -25.67 -31.32 -15.93
N ARG A 733 -26.91 -31.81 -16.06
CA ARG A 733 -27.38 -32.96 -15.28
C ARG A 733 -26.59 -34.22 -15.63
N MET A 734 -26.35 -34.50 -16.92
CA MET A 734 -25.50 -35.63 -17.34
C MET A 734 -24.09 -35.54 -16.73
N LEU A 735 -23.50 -34.34 -16.66
CA LEU A 735 -22.20 -34.13 -16.03
C LEU A 735 -22.23 -34.46 -14.53
N ALA A 736 -23.30 -34.10 -13.82
CA ALA A 736 -23.46 -34.47 -12.42
C ALA A 736 -23.44 -36.00 -12.23
N TYR A 737 -24.25 -36.75 -12.99
CA TYR A 737 -24.23 -38.22 -12.95
C TYR A 737 -22.86 -38.82 -13.33
N ALA A 738 -22.21 -38.25 -14.36
CA ALA A 738 -20.88 -38.70 -14.78
C ALA A 738 -19.81 -38.50 -13.68
N ARG A 739 -19.85 -37.39 -12.93
CA ARG A 739 -18.92 -37.14 -11.80
C ARG A 739 -18.99 -38.21 -10.72
N HIS A 740 -20.18 -38.79 -10.50
CA HIS A 740 -20.42 -39.88 -9.55
C HIS A 740 -20.29 -41.28 -10.17
N GLY A 741 -19.89 -41.37 -11.43
CA GLY A 741 -19.63 -42.64 -12.11
C GLY A 741 -20.88 -43.37 -12.62
N ASP A 742 -22.05 -42.72 -12.59
CA ASP A 742 -23.31 -43.29 -13.07
C ASP A 742 -23.47 -43.08 -14.59
N PHE A 743 -22.66 -43.82 -15.36
CA PHE A 743 -22.66 -43.74 -16.81
C PHE A 743 -23.87 -44.42 -17.46
N GLU A 744 -24.57 -45.29 -16.73
CA GLU A 744 -25.83 -45.90 -17.17
C GLU A 744 -26.91 -44.82 -17.29
N GLN A 745 -27.05 -43.97 -16.26
CA GLN A 745 -27.98 -42.86 -16.32
C GLN A 745 -27.55 -41.80 -17.36
N VAL A 746 -26.25 -41.53 -17.50
CA VAL A 746 -25.74 -40.66 -18.59
C VAL A 746 -26.16 -41.19 -19.96
N GLY A 747 -26.04 -42.50 -20.21
CA GLY A 747 -26.49 -43.13 -21.45
C GLY A 747 -28.00 -43.03 -21.65
N THR A 748 -28.78 -43.26 -20.60
CA THR A 748 -30.25 -43.15 -20.62
C THR A 748 -30.70 -41.73 -20.96
N MET A 749 -30.08 -40.72 -20.36
CA MET A 749 -30.36 -39.31 -20.62
C MET A 749 -29.95 -38.89 -22.03
N LEU A 750 -28.79 -39.37 -22.50
CA LEU A 750 -28.29 -39.11 -23.84
C LEU A 750 -29.25 -39.64 -24.92
N GLU A 751 -29.74 -40.88 -24.78
CA GLU A 751 -30.66 -41.48 -25.75
C GLU A 751 -32.06 -40.87 -25.67
N SER A 752 -32.60 -40.69 -24.46
CA SER A 752 -33.96 -40.16 -24.26
C SER A 752 -34.12 -38.72 -24.73
N ASN A 753 -33.02 -37.96 -24.81
CA ASN A 753 -33.03 -36.53 -25.14
C ASN A 753 -32.26 -36.18 -26.42
N LYS A 754 -31.94 -37.17 -27.26
CA LYS A 754 -31.09 -36.99 -28.44
C LYS A 754 -31.54 -35.88 -29.41
N GLY A 755 -32.84 -35.64 -29.52
CA GLY A 755 -33.41 -34.58 -30.35
C GLY A 755 -33.35 -33.17 -29.75
N LEU A 756 -33.01 -33.04 -28.47
CA LEU A 756 -32.95 -31.77 -27.73
C LEU A 756 -31.50 -31.33 -27.46
N LEU A 757 -30.53 -32.24 -27.58
CA LEU A 757 -29.12 -31.97 -27.32
C LEU A 757 -28.45 -31.22 -28.47
N SER A 758 -27.72 -30.17 -28.14
CA SER A 758 -26.97 -29.34 -29.09
C SER A 758 -25.74 -28.72 -28.42
N PHE A 759 -24.79 -28.25 -29.24
CA PHE A 759 -23.75 -27.32 -28.80
C PHE A 759 -24.31 -25.90 -28.88
N ASN A 760 -24.68 -25.33 -27.74
CA ASN A 760 -25.22 -23.97 -27.63
C ASN A 760 -24.50 -23.21 -26.50
N LEU A 761 -24.75 -21.90 -26.38
CA LEU A 761 -24.03 -21.04 -25.45
C LEU A 761 -24.14 -21.45 -23.97
N GLN A 762 -25.27 -22.06 -23.57
CA GLN A 762 -25.55 -22.39 -22.18
C GLN A 762 -24.63 -23.49 -21.65
N ASP A 763 -24.45 -24.58 -22.41
CA ASP A 763 -23.95 -25.84 -21.86
C ASP A 763 -22.97 -26.61 -22.77
N PHE A 764 -22.47 -25.99 -23.84
CA PHE A 764 -21.51 -26.63 -24.76
C PHE A 764 -20.26 -27.21 -24.06
N TRP A 765 -19.87 -26.63 -22.93
CA TRP A 765 -18.68 -26.99 -22.16
C TRP A 765 -18.84 -28.32 -21.41
N ALA A 766 -20.07 -28.71 -21.05
CA ALA A 766 -20.33 -29.90 -20.23
C ALA A 766 -19.90 -31.19 -20.94
N TYR A 767 -20.02 -31.25 -22.27
CA TYR A 767 -19.75 -32.47 -23.03
C TYR A 767 -18.29 -32.95 -22.93
N SER A 768 -17.33 -32.02 -22.92
CA SER A 768 -15.92 -32.37 -22.79
C SER A 768 -15.61 -32.88 -21.38
N LEU A 769 -16.20 -32.25 -20.36
CA LEU A 769 -16.02 -32.67 -18.97
C LEU A 769 -16.61 -34.05 -18.71
N ILE A 770 -17.76 -34.38 -19.31
CA ILE A 770 -18.32 -35.73 -19.23
C ILE A 770 -17.32 -36.74 -19.82
N ALA A 771 -16.71 -36.46 -20.98
CA ALA A 771 -15.70 -37.34 -21.57
C ALA A 771 -14.46 -37.52 -20.66
N ASP A 772 -14.09 -36.49 -19.89
CA ASP A 772 -13.03 -36.58 -18.89
C ASP A 772 -13.43 -37.53 -17.75
N GLU A 773 -14.67 -37.45 -17.27
CA GLU A 773 -15.18 -38.33 -16.22
C GLU A 773 -15.19 -39.82 -16.63
N TYR A 774 -15.52 -40.15 -17.89
CA TYR A 774 -15.35 -41.52 -18.41
C TYR A 774 -13.92 -42.04 -18.23
N THR A 775 -12.93 -41.17 -18.48
CA THR A 775 -11.51 -41.52 -18.35
C THR A 775 -11.12 -41.63 -16.87
N LYS A 776 -11.54 -40.67 -16.05
CA LYS A 776 -11.24 -40.58 -14.62
C LYS A 776 -11.78 -41.77 -13.83
N HIS A 777 -12.97 -42.25 -14.17
CA HIS A 777 -13.60 -43.44 -13.56
C HIS A 777 -13.19 -44.77 -14.22
N GLY A 778 -12.24 -44.75 -15.16
CA GLY A 778 -11.70 -45.97 -15.77
C GLY A 778 -12.71 -46.74 -16.62
N GLN A 779 -13.68 -46.06 -17.24
CA GLN A 779 -14.65 -46.70 -18.12
C GLN A 779 -13.99 -47.33 -19.35
N SER A 780 -14.62 -48.36 -19.90
CA SER A 780 -14.04 -49.08 -21.03
C SER A 780 -13.82 -48.16 -22.24
N PRO A 781 -12.76 -48.39 -23.06
CA PRO A 781 -12.54 -47.62 -24.29
C PRO A 781 -13.75 -47.64 -25.23
N LYS A 782 -14.53 -48.73 -25.23
CA LYS A 782 -15.79 -48.84 -25.99
C LYS A 782 -16.88 -47.90 -25.48
N ALA A 783 -17.03 -47.75 -24.17
CA ALA A 783 -18.01 -46.85 -23.56
C ALA A 783 -17.70 -45.38 -23.87
N LEU A 784 -16.44 -44.96 -23.69
CA LEU A 784 -16.01 -43.60 -24.09
C LEU A 784 -16.18 -43.37 -25.60
N LYS A 785 -15.89 -44.39 -26.43
CA LYS A 785 -16.11 -44.30 -27.88
C LYS A 785 -17.59 -44.08 -28.21
N ALA A 786 -18.50 -44.84 -27.60
CA ALA A 786 -19.94 -44.70 -27.83
C ALA A 786 -20.44 -43.30 -27.47
N TYR A 787 -19.98 -42.75 -26.34
CA TYR A 787 -20.28 -41.38 -25.94
C TYR A 787 -19.77 -40.35 -26.96
N LEU A 788 -18.49 -40.41 -27.34
CA LEU A 788 -17.89 -39.49 -28.31
C LEU A 788 -18.56 -39.58 -29.69
N ASP A 789 -18.91 -40.79 -30.15
CA ASP A 789 -19.63 -41.03 -31.41
C ASP A 789 -21.01 -40.37 -31.44
N ALA A 790 -21.70 -40.33 -30.28
CA ALA A 790 -23.00 -39.70 -30.15
C ALA A 790 -22.88 -38.17 -30.11
N VAL A 791 -22.05 -37.63 -29.21
CA VAL A 791 -21.90 -36.18 -29.02
C VAL A 791 -21.30 -35.50 -30.25
N SER A 792 -20.39 -36.17 -30.98
CA SER A 792 -19.81 -35.62 -32.21
C SER A 792 -20.86 -35.33 -33.29
N LYS A 793 -22.08 -35.89 -33.19
CA LYS A 793 -23.17 -35.69 -34.16
C LYS A 793 -24.16 -34.59 -33.77
N PHE A 794 -24.07 -34.03 -32.56
CA PHE A 794 -25.01 -33.00 -32.12
C PHE A 794 -24.94 -31.73 -32.97
N PRO A 795 -26.09 -31.08 -33.26
CA PRO A 795 -26.14 -29.82 -33.98
C PRO A 795 -25.46 -28.70 -33.18
N VAL A 796 -25.06 -27.64 -33.88
CA VAL A 796 -24.43 -26.45 -33.28
C VAL A 796 -25.39 -25.26 -33.45
N ILE A 797 -25.66 -24.55 -32.36
CA ILE A 797 -26.49 -23.35 -32.31
C ILE A 797 -25.58 -22.19 -31.87
N LEU A 798 -25.40 -21.21 -32.74
CA LEU A 798 -24.46 -20.11 -32.52
C LEU A 798 -25.18 -18.83 -32.07
N PRO A 799 -24.67 -18.13 -31.04
CA PRO A 799 -25.15 -16.81 -30.66
C PRO A 799 -24.66 -15.73 -31.64
N GLU A 800 -25.25 -14.54 -31.58
CA GLU A 800 -24.83 -13.39 -32.40
C GLU A 800 -23.42 -12.89 -32.05
N ASN A 801 -23.00 -13.04 -30.79
CA ASN A 801 -21.66 -12.66 -30.34
C ASN A 801 -20.60 -13.57 -31.01
N LYS A 802 -19.68 -12.97 -31.77
CA LYS A 802 -18.65 -13.69 -32.54
C LYS A 802 -17.64 -14.44 -31.66
N GLU A 803 -17.28 -13.91 -30.50
CA GLU A 803 -16.34 -14.59 -29.58
C GLU A 803 -17.00 -15.84 -28.98
N ASP A 804 -18.26 -15.72 -28.54
CA ASP A 804 -19.01 -16.84 -28.00
C ASP A 804 -19.33 -17.90 -29.05
N ALA A 805 -19.68 -17.49 -30.28
CA ALA A 805 -19.85 -18.40 -31.41
C ALA A 805 -18.57 -19.19 -31.70
N LYS A 806 -17.41 -18.53 -31.64
CA LYS A 806 -16.11 -19.19 -31.79
C LYS A 806 -15.87 -20.23 -30.68
N ARG A 807 -16.14 -19.90 -29.41
CA ARG A 807 -15.97 -20.82 -28.27
C ARG A 807 -16.77 -22.11 -28.43
N ILE A 808 -18.01 -22.00 -28.91
CA ILE A 808 -18.89 -23.17 -29.16
C ILE A 808 -18.32 -24.02 -30.30
N HIS A 809 -17.83 -23.38 -31.38
CA HIS A 809 -17.23 -24.09 -32.50
C HIS A 809 -15.93 -24.81 -32.10
N ASP A 810 -15.09 -24.16 -31.31
CA ASP A 810 -13.84 -24.73 -30.80
C ASP A 810 -14.12 -25.94 -29.91
N ALA A 811 -15.13 -25.86 -29.03
CA ALA A 811 -15.54 -26.99 -28.19
C ALA A 811 -16.09 -28.17 -29.01
N LYS A 812 -16.87 -27.90 -30.06
CA LYS A 812 -17.35 -28.93 -30.99
C LYS A 812 -16.18 -29.62 -31.68
N THR A 813 -15.22 -28.83 -32.15
CA THR A 813 -14.02 -29.31 -32.85
C THR A 813 -13.18 -30.18 -31.92
N ALA A 814 -12.98 -29.75 -30.67
CA ALA A 814 -12.26 -30.51 -29.65
C ALA A 814 -12.87 -31.90 -29.40
N ILE A 815 -14.19 -32.03 -29.37
CA ILE A 815 -14.86 -33.33 -29.24
C ILE A 815 -14.62 -34.22 -30.46
N VAL A 816 -14.69 -33.67 -31.67
CA VAL A 816 -14.42 -34.41 -32.92
C VAL A 816 -12.96 -34.87 -32.97
N ASP A 817 -12.02 -34.02 -32.60
CA ASP A 817 -10.59 -34.36 -32.57
C ASP A 817 -10.30 -35.42 -31.52
N ARG A 818 -10.87 -35.28 -30.32
CA ARG A 818 -10.76 -36.29 -29.24
C ARG A 818 -11.30 -37.64 -29.70
N LYS A 819 -12.44 -37.68 -30.39
CA LYS A 819 -12.99 -38.89 -31.00
C LYS A 819 -12.02 -39.50 -32.02
N ASN A 820 -11.49 -38.71 -32.95
CA ASN A 820 -10.57 -39.19 -33.99
C ASN A 820 -9.28 -39.78 -33.39
N ILE A 821 -8.72 -39.13 -32.36
CA ILE A 821 -7.55 -39.63 -31.62
C ILE A 821 -7.89 -40.94 -30.92
N HIS A 822 -9.05 -41.03 -30.26
CA HIS A 822 -9.49 -42.21 -29.54
C HIS A 822 -9.75 -43.41 -30.48
N ASP A 823 -10.40 -43.18 -31.62
CA ASP A 823 -10.62 -44.22 -32.65
C ASP A 823 -9.30 -44.78 -33.18
N LYS A 824 -8.30 -43.92 -33.47
CA LYS A 824 -6.96 -44.35 -33.87
C LYS A 824 -6.27 -45.20 -32.80
N LYS A 825 -6.40 -44.83 -31.52
CA LYS A 825 -5.86 -45.62 -30.39
C LYS A 825 -6.51 -47.01 -30.30
N ILE A 826 -7.82 -47.10 -30.49
CA ILE A 826 -8.54 -48.38 -30.49
C ILE A 826 -8.09 -49.25 -31.68
N MET A 827 -7.97 -48.69 -32.88
CA MET A 827 -7.51 -49.42 -34.07
C MET A 827 -6.08 -49.96 -33.88
N LEU A 828 -5.15 -49.11 -33.42
CA LEU A 828 -3.78 -49.51 -33.15
C LEU A 828 -3.71 -50.63 -32.09
N HIS A 829 -4.54 -50.53 -31.03
CA HIS A 829 -4.62 -51.58 -30.02
C HIS A 829 -5.15 -52.90 -30.59
N GLN A 830 -6.15 -52.87 -31.48
CA GLN A 830 -6.67 -54.06 -32.16
C GLN A 830 -5.61 -54.69 -33.08
N GLU A 831 -4.90 -53.90 -33.88
CA GLU A 831 -3.80 -54.36 -34.74
C GLU A 831 -2.67 -55.01 -33.93
N LEU A 832 -2.26 -54.39 -32.81
CA LEU A 832 -1.26 -54.94 -31.89
C LEU A 832 -1.73 -56.22 -31.19
N THR A 833 -3.02 -56.34 -30.90
CA THR A 833 -3.59 -57.54 -30.25
C THR A 833 -3.73 -58.70 -31.24
N MET A 834 -3.97 -58.42 -32.52
CA MET A 834 -4.06 -59.45 -33.58
C MET A 834 -2.68 -59.94 -34.06
N SER A 835 -1.61 -59.19 -33.81
CA SER A 835 -0.24 -59.48 -34.29
C SER A 835 0.67 -60.17 -33.25
N LEU A 836 0.20 -60.42 -32.02
CA LEU A 836 0.98 -61.05 -30.95
C LEU A 836 0.34 -62.38 -30.47
N PRO A 837 1.11 -63.49 -30.33
CA PRO A 837 0.58 -64.74 -29.80
C PRO A 837 0.20 -64.60 -28.32
N SER A 838 -0.89 -65.29 -27.93
CA SER A 838 -1.60 -65.18 -26.65
C SER A 838 -0.78 -65.48 -25.39
N SER A 839 0.45 -65.99 -25.51
CA SER A 839 1.34 -66.31 -24.38
C SER A 839 2.19 -65.16 -23.84
N VAL A 840 2.21 -63.99 -24.51
CA VAL A 840 3.07 -62.83 -24.11
C VAL A 840 2.27 -61.68 -23.48
N LEU A 841 0.94 -61.72 -23.54
CA LEU A 841 0.07 -60.56 -23.26
C LEU A 841 -0.21 -60.27 -21.77
N THR A 842 0.06 -61.18 -20.83
CA THR A 842 -0.50 -61.06 -19.46
C THR A 842 0.41 -60.45 -18.39
N LYS A 843 1.70 -60.15 -18.64
CA LYS A 843 2.56 -59.53 -17.62
C LYS A 843 3.29 -58.26 -18.03
N THR A 844 3.59 -58.05 -19.31
CA THR A 844 4.50 -56.96 -19.72
C THR A 844 3.77 -55.69 -20.18
N MET A 845 2.58 -55.82 -20.80
CA MET A 845 1.80 -54.68 -21.32
C MET A 845 1.13 -53.86 -20.19
N THR A 846 0.66 -54.51 -19.12
CA THR A 846 0.05 -53.81 -17.97
C THR A 846 1.07 -53.00 -17.17
N HIS A 847 2.35 -53.42 -17.19
CA HIS A 847 3.43 -52.71 -16.52
C HIS A 847 3.90 -51.49 -17.34
N ASN A 848 4.04 -51.62 -18.67
CA ASN A 848 4.41 -50.49 -19.53
C ASN A 848 3.28 -49.45 -19.70
N TYR A 849 2.01 -49.86 -19.67
CA TYR A 849 0.89 -48.90 -19.67
C TYR A 849 0.82 -48.10 -18.36
N LYS A 850 1.04 -48.75 -17.20
CA LYS A 850 1.17 -48.06 -15.91
C LYS A 850 2.41 -47.16 -15.84
N LYS A 851 3.53 -47.58 -16.45
CA LYS A 851 4.77 -46.80 -16.48
C LYS A 851 4.68 -45.60 -17.41
N GLN A 852 4.05 -45.72 -18.58
CA GLN A 852 3.76 -44.58 -19.45
C GLN A 852 2.76 -43.60 -18.83
N LEU A 853 1.77 -44.08 -18.05
CA LEU A 853 0.89 -43.23 -17.23
C LEU A 853 1.61 -42.54 -16.05
N GLN A 854 2.74 -43.06 -15.59
CA GLN A 854 3.60 -42.44 -14.58
C GLN A 854 4.62 -41.48 -15.19
N GLU A 855 5.16 -41.79 -16.37
CA GLU A 855 6.12 -40.94 -17.10
C GLU A 855 5.42 -39.72 -17.74
N THR A 856 4.13 -39.81 -18.10
CA THR A 856 3.31 -38.62 -18.45
C THR A 856 2.85 -37.79 -17.26
N LYS A 857 3.09 -38.25 -16.01
CA LYS A 857 2.91 -37.42 -14.80
C LYS A 857 4.16 -36.61 -14.43
N SER A 858 5.31 -36.85 -15.07
CA SER A 858 6.59 -36.18 -14.77
C SER A 858 6.99 -35.07 -15.74
N GLU A 859 6.22 -34.82 -16.80
CA GLU A 859 6.29 -33.57 -17.55
C GLU A 859 5.10 -32.70 -17.14
N SER A 860 5.39 -31.64 -16.39
CA SER A 860 4.41 -30.66 -15.92
C SER A 860 3.54 -30.17 -17.09
N PRO A 861 2.21 -30.38 -17.08
CA PRO A 861 1.33 -29.53 -17.84
C PRO A 861 1.32 -28.18 -17.13
N SER A 862 1.78 -27.16 -17.84
CA SER A 862 1.39 -25.77 -17.57
C SER A 862 -0.10 -25.75 -17.25
N ILE A 863 -0.43 -25.25 -16.07
CA ILE A 863 -1.78 -25.18 -15.51
C ILE A 863 -2.67 -24.45 -16.53
N ILE A 864 -3.44 -25.21 -17.31
CA ILE A 864 -4.61 -24.68 -18.01
C ILE A 864 -5.67 -24.54 -16.93
N SER A 865 -5.76 -23.34 -16.37
CA SER A 865 -6.87 -22.91 -15.54
C SER A 865 -8.15 -22.94 -16.38
N ILE A 866 -8.89 -24.04 -16.33
CA ILE A 866 -10.29 -24.03 -16.75
C ILE A 866 -11.06 -23.42 -15.58
N SER A 867 -11.35 -22.13 -15.71
CA SER A 867 -12.28 -21.39 -14.88
C SER A 867 -13.62 -22.13 -14.82
N TYR A 868 -14.10 -22.39 -13.61
CA TYR A 868 -15.53 -22.64 -13.39
C TYR A 868 -16.26 -21.36 -13.82
N ASN A 869 -17.02 -21.43 -14.91
CA ASN A 869 -18.00 -20.40 -15.27
C ASN A 869 -19.26 -20.58 -14.46
#